data_AF-A0A0K8P8E6-F1
#
_entry.id   AF-A0A0K8P8E6-F1
#
_cell.length_a   1.000
_cell.length_b   1.000
_cell.length_c   1.000
_cell.angle_alpha   90.00
_cell.angle_beta   90.00
_cell.angle_gamma   90.00
#
_symmetry.space_group_name_H-M   'P 1'
#
loop_
_entity.id
_entity.type
_entity.pdbx_description
1 polymer ?
#
loop_
_entity_poly.entity_id
_entity_poly.type
_entity_poly.pdbx_seq_one_letter_code
_entity_poly.pdbx_strand_id
1 'polypeptide(L)'
;MIKVLPAGVGYAQLTEAVTTEYGQLIELVRQAVAEKLRPPGMSGEAYFYVDVRGIWPDRVVVAVRGRLSSYPYTIDADNKVKVGDATEVVADFRTVREAVDHGAGAGAVDQAGAEATFAEAADGSIEVTIIRAGRSGNRAYYSDTALKEAVPHFDGVRVFAKSDADHLAGRGKDVRGLIGGIYGVRFVEGAKPDTGRLIGTFKALDPADAIVTKMREAVRRGMQGLLGLSIDATATVKQRRVGAETLREAVRFTKVNSVDLIVEPGAGGGLDRLVEAAPETPSLSLTGATMPLWKQRLLEAIKARDPVRHASIDAATVGDDELVQLHEAVCGPIVPAAAPPAQQQQVREAAQGDDRPATLADLQMLQARQAASLLIAASRLPQPAKDRLQADFAGRARFVEADVATAIKAEGEYVARFTESGSVRVPAFGGIEVGDRSAMIREMLDAFFDPQHAQHRNVRSFREAYIEITGDRFLSGMLQDCDRGRMAESLGVMREAVDSTTFANALGNSITRRMQAIYTGRTDLQVWRRVAISGPVNDFRTQERVRIGGYGNLPAVAQGADYTALSSPADEKATYAVSKRGGTESVTLEAITNDDVQALRRIPLELALAAGNTLMEFVFDFFRTNPTIYDTVALFHASHGNLGTAALDATSYAAHRQMMVKQVRAGSGKRLGHSPKSLLVPFELQETAYNLFVRGQNNDKTFVQDLNPDVIVVPYWTDANDWCTVADPNELPAVEIGFLGGREDPELFVQDLPNVGSMFSNDKLTYKIRHIYGGAVPVDGFKAATKAVVA
;
A
#
# COMPACT_ATOMS: atom_id res chain seq x y z
N MET A 1 -11.24 -41.35 14.92
CA MET A 1 -10.00 -42.13 15.05
C MET A 1 -8.84 -41.20 14.69
N ILE A 2 -7.72 -41.24 15.45
CA ILE A 2 -6.39 -40.61 15.18
C ILE A 2 -6.34 -39.08 15.47
N LYS A 3 -5.38 -38.48 16.19
CA LYS A 3 -4.18 -38.90 16.96
C LYS A 3 -3.88 -37.80 18.01
N VAL A 4 -3.36 -38.19 19.17
CA VAL A 4 -2.68 -37.29 20.11
C VAL A 4 -1.21 -37.16 19.66
N LEU A 5 -0.64 -35.95 19.71
CA LEU A 5 0.82 -35.71 19.66
C LEU A 5 1.27 -35.06 20.99
N PRO A 6 2.50 -35.32 21.48
CA PRO A 6 2.92 -34.98 22.83
C PRO A 6 3.47 -33.55 22.96
N ALA A 7 3.52 -33.07 24.21
CA ALA A 7 4.01 -31.76 24.59
C ALA A 7 5.52 -31.56 24.27
N GLY A 8 5.82 -30.45 23.59
CA GLY A 8 7.18 -29.93 23.39
C GLY A 8 7.21 -28.43 23.65
N VAL A 9 8.15 -28.00 24.47
CA VAL A 9 8.36 -26.61 24.87
C VAL A 9 9.07 -25.88 23.73
N GLY A 10 8.43 -24.86 23.16
CA GLY A 10 9.02 -24.04 22.11
C GLY A 10 8.33 -22.69 22.03
N TYR A 11 9.11 -21.62 22.04
CA TYR A 11 8.64 -20.25 21.82
C TYR A 11 8.12 -20.12 20.39
N ALA A 12 6.85 -19.72 20.25
CA ALA A 12 6.25 -19.43 18.94
C ALA A 12 5.57 -18.06 18.96
N GLN A 13 5.93 -17.26 17.95
CA GLN A 13 5.27 -16.04 17.51
C GLN A 13 3.85 -16.40 17.04
N LEU A 14 2.82 -15.70 17.53
CA LEU A 14 1.44 -15.93 17.13
C LEU A 14 0.98 -14.79 16.21
N THR A 15 0.72 -15.15 14.96
CA THR A 15 -0.08 -14.41 13.99
C THR A 15 -1.34 -15.23 13.77
N GLU A 16 -2.54 -14.68 13.94
CA GLU A 16 -3.76 -15.27 13.38
C GLU A 16 -5.02 -14.39 13.54
N ALA A 17 -5.70 -14.24 12.40
CA ALA A 17 -7.08 -14.63 12.12
C ALA A 17 -8.28 -14.09 12.95
N VAL A 18 -9.19 -13.54 12.15
CA VAL A 18 -10.52 -12.93 12.33
C VAL A 18 -11.52 -13.78 13.12
N THR A 19 -12.28 -13.14 14.03
CA THR A 19 -13.48 -13.69 14.66
C THR A 19 -14.77 -13.24 13.94
N THR A 20 -15.58 -14.23 13.55
CA THR A 20 -16.98 -14.18 13.05
C THR A 20 -17.27 -13.24 11.88
N GLU A 21 -17.25 -13.81 10.68
CA GLU A 21 -17.76 -13.16 9.47
C GLU A 21 -19.27 -12.89 9.57
N TYR A 22 -19.68 -11.70 9.10
CA TYR A 22 -21.07 -11.26 8.99
C TYR A 22 -21.99 -12.29 8.28
N GLY A 23 -21.42 -13.12 7.39
CA GLY A 23 -22.12 -14.22 6.73
C GLY A 23 -22.65 -15.30 7.67
N GLN A 24 -21.96 -15.59 8.78
CA GLN A 24 -22.42 -16.59 9.75
C GLN A 24 -23.64 -16.09 10.56
N LEU A 25 -23.68 -14.79 10.85
CA LEU A 25 -24.83 -14.17 11.54
C LEU A 25 -26.07 -14.15 10.63
N ILE A 26 -25.90 -13.85 9.34
CA ILE A 26 -26.99 -13.93 8.35
C ILE A 26 -27.56 -15.35 8.32
N GLU A 27 -26.70 -16.37 8.32
CA GLU A 27 -27.13 -17.77 8.24
C GLU A 27 -27.90 -18.22 9.49
N LEU A 28 -27.44 -17.85 10.69
CA LEU A 28 -28.12 -18.16 11.95
C LEU A 28 -29.50 -17.49 12.04
N VAL A 29 -29.59 -16.22 11.64
CA VAL A 29 -30.86 -15.48 11.64
C VAL A 29 -31.81 -16.03 10.59
N ARG A 30 -31.31 -16.39 9.40
CA ARG A 30 -32.09 -17.03 8.34
C ARG A 30 -32.68 -18.37 8.80
N GLN A 31 -31.88 -19.22 9.44
CA GLN A 31 -32.33 -20.52 9.93
C GLN A 31 -33.42 -20.38 11.00
N ALA A 32 -33.28 -19.44 11.93
CA ALA A 32 -34.28 -19.20 12.96
C ALA A 32 -35.62 -18.67 12.40
N VAL A 33 -35.58 -17.82 11.36
CA VAL A 33 -36.80 -17.39 10.66
C VAL A 33 -37.42 -18.55 9.86
N ALA A 34 -36.60 -19.39 9.22
CA ALA A 34 -37.05 -20.57 8.50
C ALA A 34 -37.74 -21.59 9.42
N GLU A 35 -37.22 -21.79 10.62
CA GLU A 35 -37.83 -22.65 11.63
C GLU A 35 -39.19 -22.10 12.11
N LYS A 36 -39.30 -20.77 12.32
CA LYS A 36 -40.55 -20.12 12.70
C LYS A 36 -41.63 -20.17 11.61
N LEU A 37 -41.23 -20.13 10.34
CA LEU A 37 -42.13 -20.12 9.18
C LEU A 37 -42.49 -21.51 8.64
N ARG A 38 -41.98 -22.58 9.27
CA ARG A 38 -42.16 -23.95 8.82
C ARG A 38 -43.65 -24.37 8.90
N PRO A 39 -44.27 -24.85 7.80
CA PRO A 39 -45.67 -25.29 7.82
C PRO A 39 -45.87 -26.55 8.70
N PRO A 40 -46.98 -26.66 9.46
CA PRO A 40 -47.30 -27.87 10.21
C PRO A 40 -47.59 -29.04 9.26
N GLY A 41 -46.84 -30.14 9.41
CA GLY A 41 -46.98 -31.36 8.59
C GLY A 41 -45.74 -31.77 7.79
N MET A 42 -44.65 -30.99 7.83
CA MET A 42 -43.42 -31.28 7.09
C MET A 42 -42.39 -31.97 8.01
N SER A 43 -42.38 -33.31 8.08
CA SER A 43 -41.39 -34.11 8.83
C SER A 43 -40.18 -34.52 7.97
N GLY A 44 -38.98 -34.56 8.57
CA GLY A 44 -37.72 -34.93 7.90
C GLY A 44 -36.97 -33.76 7.25
N GLU A 45 -35.72 -33.99 6.85
CA GLU A 45 -34.64 -33.05 6.46
C GLU A 45 -34.91 -32.16 5.21
N ALA A 46 -36.13 -31.72 4.98
CA ALA A 46 -36.45 -30.77 3.92
C ALA A 46 -36.05 -29.34 4.31
N TYR A 47 -35.07 -28.77 3.62
CA TYR A 47 -34.61 -27.38 3.79
C TYR A 47 -35.73 -26.40 3.36
N PHE A 48 -36.29 -25.66 4.31
CA PHE A 48 -37.20 -24.55 4.02
C PHE A 48 -36.37 -23.27 3.85
N TYR A 49 -36.19 -22.82 2.61
CA TYR A 49 -35.39 -21.63 2.32
C TYR A 49 -36.19 -20.34 2.52
N VAL A 50 -35.61 -19.38 3.24
CA VAL A 50 -36.17 -18.04 3.43
C VAL A 50 -35.28 -17.02 2.75
N ASP A 51 -35.87 -16.23 1.86
CA ASP A 51 -35.18 -15.17 1.11
C ASP A 51 -35.05 -13.90 1.95
N VAL A 52 -33.84 -13.64 2.46
CA VAL A 52 -33.52 -12.46 3.27
C VAL A 52 -33.23 -11.27 2.34
N ARG A 53 -34.06 -10.23 2.43
CA ARG A 53 -33.97 -9.01 1.62
C ARG A 53 -33.17 -7.89 2.29
N GLY A 54 -33.10 -7.93 3.61
CA GLY A 54 -32.29 -7.01 4.41
C GLY A 54 -32.20 -7.47 5.85
N ILE A 55 -31.08 -7.20 6.51
CA ILE A 55 -30.84 -7.54 7.92
C ILE A 55 -30.28 -6.32 8.64
N TRP A 56 -30.84 -6.04 9.82
CA TRP A 56 -30.45 -4.97 10.72
C TRP A 56 -30.13 -5.57 12.10
N PRO A 57 -29.55 -4.80 13.03
CA PRO A 57 -29.17 -5.31 14.35
C PRO A 57 -30.34 -5.86 15.18
N ASP A 58 -31.56 -5.37 14.95
CA ASP A 58 -32.77 -5.68 15.74
C ASP A 58 -33.83 -6.46 14.96
N ARG A 59 -33.73 -6.52 13.63
CA ARG A 59 -34.76 -7.11 12.75
C ARG A 59 -34.20 -7.63 11.44
N VAL A 60 -34.93 -8.55 10.82
CA VAL A 60 -34.65 -9.10 9.50
C VAL A 60 -35.89 -9.00 8.63
N VAL A 61 -35.72 -8.54 7.39
CA VAL A 61 -36.80 -8.47 6.39
C VAL A 61 -36.64 -9.63 5.43
N VAL A 62 -37.70 -10.42 5.31
CA VAL A 62 -37.73 -11.61 4.46
C VAL A 62 -38.90 -11.53 3.48
N ALA A 63 -38.69 -12.11 2.28
CA ALA A 63 -39.74 -12.25 1.28
C ALA A 63 -40.42 -13.62 1.43
N VAL A 64 -41.70 -13.62 1.77
CA VAL A 64 -42.50 -14.84 1.93
C VAL A 64 -43.70 -14.74 0.99
N ARG A 65 -43.80 -15.65 0.02
CA ARG A 65 -44.92 -15.72 -0.95
C ARG A 65 -45.21 -14.38 -1.66
N GLY A 66 -44.16 -13.59 -1.96
CA GLY A 66 -44.27 -12.32 -2.68
C GLY A 66 -44.58 -11.09 -1.82
N ARG A 67 -44.66 -11.23 -0.49
CA ARG A 67 -44.82 -10.12 0.46
C ARG A 67 -43.56 -9.98 1.33
N LEU A 68 -43.22 -8.75 1.68
CA LEU A 68 -42.09 -8.46 2.58
C LEU A 68 -42.60 -8.37 4.01
N SER A 69 -41.98 -9.13 4.91
CA SER A 69 -42.29 -9.10 6.34
C SER A 69 -41.01 -8.89 7.15
N SER A 70 -41.06 -7.96 8.10
CA SER A 70 -40.02 -7.70 9.08
C SER A 70 -40.24 -8.53 10.33
N TYR A 71 -39.22 -9.27 10.76
CA TYR A 71 -39.19 -10.05 12.00
C TYR A 71 -38.13 -9.47 12.94
N PRO A 72 -38.49 -9.03 14.15
CA PRO A 72 -37.49 -8.67 15.15
C PRO A 72 -36.74 -9.93 15.61
N TYR A 73 -35.44 -9.82 15.86
CA TYR A 73 -34.65 -10.93 16.41
C TYR A 73 -33.68 -10.47 17.48
N THR A 74 -33.31 -11.40 18.37
CA THR A 74 -32.24 -11.22 19.36
C THR A 74 -31.30 -12.39 19.31
N ILE A 75 -30.00 -12.16 19.53
CA ILE A 75 -28.97 -13.21 19.58
C ILE A 75 -28.40 -13.23 20.99
N ASP A 76 -28.40 -14.39 21.63
CA ASP A 76 -27.78 -14.56 22.95
C ASP A 76 -26.27 -14.87 22.86
N ALA A 77 -25.61 -14.93 24.02
CA ALA A 77 -24.18 -15.18 24.12
C ALA A 77 -23.75 -16.58 23.61
N ASP A 78 -24.70 -17.48 23.35
CA ASP A 78 -24.48 -18.82 22.80
C ASP A 78 -24.79 -18.90 21.30
N ASN A 79 -24.92 -17.75 20.60
CA ASN A 79 -25.30 -17.62 19.19
C ASN A 79 -26.70 -18.21 18.88
N LYS A 80 -27.60 -18.30 19.85
CA LYS A 80 -28.99 -18.70 19.59
C LYS A 80 -29.82 -17.48 19.24
N VAL A 81 -30.53 -17.58 18.11
CA VAL A 81 -31.38 -16.51 17.61
C VAL A 81 -32.83 -16.75 18.06
N LYS A 82 -33.44 -15.77 18.71
CA LYS A 82 -34.88 -15.74 19.01
C LYS A 82 -35.58 -14.76 18.09
N VAL A 83 -36.64 -15.20 17.41
CA VAL A 83 -37.38 -14.42 16.40
C VAL A 83 -38.79 -14.08 16.90
N GLY A 84 -39.11 -12.79 16.99
CA GLY A 84 -40.43 -12.26 17.35
C GLY A 84 -41.41 -12.23 16.17
N ASP A 85 -42.60 -11.67 16.36
CA ASP A 85 -43.70 -11.76 15.38
C ASP A 85 -43.53 -10.81 14.19
N ALA A 86 -44.10 -11.20 13.05
CA ALA A 86 -43.94 -10.49 11.79
C ALA A 86 -44.76 -9.20 11.72
N THR A 87 -44.18 -8.17 11.11
CA THR A 87 -44.88 -6.96 10.64
C THR A 87 -44.70 -6.85 9.12
N GLU A 88 -45.79 -6.69 8.36
CA GLU A 88 -45.73 -6.50 6.90
C GLU A 88 -45.08 -5.14 6.57
N VAL A 89 -44.14 -5.11 5.62
CA VAL A 89 -43.40 -3.91 5.21
C VAL A 89 -43.43 -3.77 3.69
N VAL A 90 -43.28 -2.54 3.19
CA VAL A 90 -43.24 -2.26 1.74
C VAL A 90 -41.91 -1.60 1.40
N ALA A 91 -41.32 -1.96 0.27
CA ALA A 91 -40.10 -1.32 -0.21
C ALA A 91 -40.43 0.07 -0.79
N ASP A 92 -39.91 1.13 -0.17
CA ASP A 92 -39.98 2.51 -0.68
C ASP A 92 -38.72 2.80 -1.50
N PHE A 93 -38.87 3.20 -2.77
CA PHE A 93 -37.76 3.53 -3.66
C PHE A 93 -37.59 5.04 -3.71
N ARG A 94 -36.48 5.55 -3.15
CA ARG A 94 -36.13 6.98 -3.19
C ARG A 94 -34.87 7.20 -4.01
N THR A 95 -34.91 8.18 -4.90
CA THR A 95 -33.74 8.56 -5.69
C THR A 95 -32.72 9.28 -4.81
N VAL A 96 -31.42 9.06 -5.04
CA VAL A 96 -30.30 9.58 -4.22
C VAL A 96 -30.35 11.11 -4.07
N ARG A 97 -31.01 11.81 -5.00
CA ARG A 97 -31.16 13.27 -4.99
C ARG A 97 -32.22 13.79 -4.01
N GLU A 98 -33.22 12.98 -3.66
CA GLU A 98 -34.31 13.35 -2.74
C GLU A 98 -34.04 12.92 -1.28
N ALA A 99 -33.13 11.98 -1.05
CA ALA A 99 -32.75 11.54 0.31
C ALA A 99 -31.96 12.59 1.11
N VAL A 100 -31.43 13.62 0.44
CA VAL A 100 -30.61 14.67 1.07
C VAL A 100 -31.47 15.80 1.66
N ASP A 101 -32.70 16.01 1.16
CA ASP A 101 -33.50 17.19 1.52
C ASP A 101 -34.52 16.97 2.66
N HIS A 102 -34.77 15.73 3.11
CA HIS A 102 -35.77 15.44 4.17
C HIS A 102 -35.29 14.53 5.31
N GLY A 103 -33.98 14.48 5.58
CA GLY A 103 -33.37 13.60 6.59
C GLY A 103 -32.69 14.28 7.78
N ALA A 104 -33.00 15.54 8.08
CA ALA A 104 -32.57 16.21 9.32
C ALA A 104 -33.68 16.10 10.38
N GLY A 105 -33.82 14.91 10.96
CA GLY A 105 -34.82 14.62 11.98
C GLY A 105 -34.47 13.37 12.76
N ALA A 106 -33.73 13.55 13.86
CA ALA A 106 -33.39 12.50 14.81
C ALA A 106 -34.64 12.07 15.61
N GLY A 107 -34.86 10.76 15.70
CA GLY A 107 -35.68 10.09 16.70
C GLY A 107 -35.06 8.71 16.96
N ALA A 108 -34.26 8.58 18.02
CA ALA A 108 -34.66 8.17 19.37
C ALA A 108 -34.34 6.68 19.61
N VAL A 109 -33.14 6.43 20.12
CA VAL A 109 -32.82 5.26 20.94
C VAL A 109 -32.47 5.79 22.32
N ASP A 110 -33.14 5.24 23.33
CA ASP A 110 -33.12 5.70 24.71
C ASP A 110 -31.72 5.91 25.29
N GLN A 111 -31.61 7.05 25.98
CA GLN A 111 -30.52 7.40 26.85
C GLN A 111 -30.51 6.51 28.10
N ALA A 112 -29.31 6.04 28.45
CA ALA A 112 -28.86 6.05 29.83
C ALA A 112 -27.34 6.23 29.85
N GLY A 113 -26.89 7.49 29.79
CA GLY A 113 -25.48 7.83 29.99
C GLY A 113 -25.03 9.12 29.31
N ALA A 114 -25.57 10.26 29.75
CA ALA A 114 -25.08 11.64 29.59
C ALA A 114 -24.66 12.11 28.18
N GLU A 115 -25.46 13.00 27.60
CA GLU A 115 -25.05 13.91 26.51
C GLU A 115 -23.79 14.70 26.93
N ALA A 116 -22.69 14.57 26.19
CA ALA A 116 -21.46 15.32 26.40
C ALA A 116 -21.03 16.03 25.10
N THR A 117 -21.39 17.31 24.97
CA THR A 117 -21.04 18.24 23.88
C THR A 117 -19.58 18.67 23.93
N PHE A 118 -18.76 18.35 22.90
CA PHE A 118 -17.33 18.68 22.82
C PHE A 118 -17.00 20.16 23.12
N ALA A 119 -16.03 20.38 23.99
CA ALA A 119 -15.39 21.62 24.41
C ALA A 119 -13.98 21.23 24.86
N GLU A 120 -13.02 21.56 24.01
CA GLU A 120 -11.60 21.55 24.29
C GLU A 120 -11.35 22.32 25.59
N ALA A 121 -10.50 21.79 26.48
CA ALA A 121 -10.03 22.58 27.61
C ALA A 121 -9.29 23.81 27.05
N ALA A 122 -9.34 24.95 27.75
CA ALA A 122 -8.74 26.20 27.25
C ALA A 122 -7.23 26.09 26.95
N ASP A 123 -6.57 25.05 27.43
CA ASP A 123 -5.16 24.71 27.22
C ASP A 123 -4.90 23.74 26.04
N GLY A 124 -5.94 23.29 25.32
CA GLY A 124 -5.82 22.39 24.18
C GLY A 124 -5.67 20.90 24.53
N SER A 125 -5.82 20.53 25.80
CA SER A 125 -5.75 19.13 26.25
C SER A 125 -7.03 18.34 25.94
N ILE A 126 -6.87 17.02 25.72
CA ILE A 126 -7.96 16.12 25.29
C ILE A 126 -8.02 14.91 26.23
N GLU A 127 -9.18 14.62 26.82
CA GLU A 127 -9.36 13.36 27.55
C GLU A 127 -9.40 12.18 26.55
N VAL A 128 -8.67 11.11 26.82
CA VAL A 128 -8.58 9.96 25.92
C VAL A 128 -8.78 8.67 26.69
N THR A 129 -9.42 7.69 26.07
CA THR A 129 -9.41 6.32 26.55
C THR A 129 -8.16 5.63 26.03
N ILE A 130 -7.28 5.24 26.94
CA ILE A 130 -6.01 4.59 26.62
C ILE A 130 -6.26 3.14 26.23
N ILE A 131 -7.08 2.44 27.02
CA ILE A 131 -7.39 1.02 26.85
C ILE A 131 -8.69 0.66 27.58
N ARG A 132 -9.47 -0.27 27.02
CA ARG A 132 -10.66 -0.84 27.65
C ARG A 132 -10.35 -2.24 28.18
N ALA A 133 -10.95 -2.58 29.32
CA ALA A 133 -10.91 -3.92 29.88
C ALA A 133 -11.65 -4.91 28.96
N GLY A 134 -11.26 -6.17 29.05
CA GLY A 134 -11.83 -7.27 28.28
C GLY A 134 -10.89 -7.77 27.17
N ARG A 135 -11.50 -8.37 26.14
CA ARG A 135 -10.80 -9.02 25.03
C ARG A 135 -10.29 -7.97 24.04
N SER A 136 -8.99 -8.03 23.76
CA SER A 136 -8.34 -7.28 22.69
C SER A 136 -8.30 -8.08 21.37
N GLY A 137 -8.26 -7.38 20.24
CA GLY A 137 -8.06 -7.95 18.90
C GLY A 137 -6.79 -8.81 18.78
N ASN A 138 -5.77 -8.57 19.61
CA ASN A 138 -4.50 -9.33 19.61
C ASN A 138 -4.50 -10.58 20.52
N ARG A 139 -5.69 -11.15 20.80
CA ARG A 139 -5.92 -12.31 21.68
C ARG A 139 -5.36 -12.13 23.09
N ALA A 140 -5.17 -10.87 23.49
CA ALA A 140 -4.83 -10.49 24.86
C ALA A 140 -6.13 -10.22 25.63
N TYR A 141 -6.10 -10.48 26.94
CA TYR A 141 -7.20 -10.16 27.84
C TYR A 141 -6.70 -9.26 28.95
N TYR A 142 -7.39 -8.14 29.16
CA TYR A 142 -7.07 -7.16 30.19
C TYR A 142 -8.17 -7.15 31.24
N SER A 143 -7.88 -7.62 32.45
CA SER A 143 -8.85 -7.56 33.55
C SER A 143 -8.94 -6.15 34.13
N ASP A 144 -10.07 -5.83 34.76
CA ASP A 144 -10.24 -4.58 35.51
C ASP A 144 -9.17 -4.44 36.60
N THR A 145 -8.82 -5.55 37.26
CA THR A 145 -7.79 -5.59 38.30
C THR A 145 -6.41 -5.23 37.76
N ALA A 146 -6.01 -5.82 36.62
CA ALA A 146 -4.72 -5.55 36.01
C ALA A 146 -4.62 -4.09 35.52
N LEU A 147 -5.71 -3.52 35.00
CA LEU A 147 -5.75 -2.13 34.56
C LEU A 147 -5.77 -1.14 35.74
N LYS A 148 -6.46 -1.46 36.85
CA LYS A 148 -6.40 -0.67 38.09
C LYS A 148 -4.99 -0.61 38.66
N GLU A 149 -4.30 -1.74 38.71
CA GLU A 149 -2.90 -1.79 39.16
C GLU A 149 -1.94 -1.08 38.21
N ALA A 150 -2.28 -1.01 36.92
CA ALA A 150 -1.44 -0.40 35.90
C ALA A 150 -1.51 1.12 35.84
N VAL A 151 -2.48 1.77 36.50
CA VAL A 151 -2.68 3.24 36.46
C VAL A 151 -1.36 4.03 36.61
N PRO A 152 -0.48 3.75 37.59
CA PRO A 152 0.76 4.52 37.77
C PRO A 152 1.78 4.35 36.63
N HIS A 153 1.66 3.28 35.84
CA HIS A 153 2.57 3.02 34.71
C HIS A 153 2.21 3.80 33.45
N PHE A 154 0.99 4.35 33.37
CA PHE A 154 0.51 5.10 32.21
C PHE A 154 0.64 6.62 32.38
N ASP A 155 0.91 7.10 33.59
CA ASP A 155 1.10 8.53 33.85
C ASP A 155 2.47 9.00 33.36
N GLY A 156 2.50 10.04 32.53
CA GLY A 156 3.70 10.57 31.88
C GLY A 156 4.20 9.77 30.68
N VAL A 157 3.41 8.83 30.16
CA VAL A 157 3.81 8.01 29.00
C VAL A 157 3.76 8.83 27.71
N ARG A 158 4.77 8.63 26.86
CA ARG A 158 4.93 9.30 25.56
C ARG A 158 3.93 8.78 24.53
N VAL A 159 3.42 9.70 23.72
CA VAL A 159 2.50 9.41 22.61
C VAL A 159 3.18 9.65 21.29
N PHE A 160 3.25 8.61 20.46
CA PHE A 160 3.82 8.69 19.12
C PHE A 160 2.74 8.50 18.05
N ALA A 161 2.81 9.24 16.94
CA ALA A 161 2.04 8.92 15.75
C ALA A 161 2.78 7.87 14.91
N LYS A 162 2.16 6.71 14.69
CA LYS A 162 2.79 5.59 13.96
C LYS A 162 1.83 4.97 12.95
N SER A 163 2.40 4.29 11.97
CA SER A 163 1.63 3.33 11.16
C SER A 163 1.31 2.09 11.98
N ASP A 164 0.20 1.43 11.67
CA ASP A 164 -0.21 0.18 12.32
C ASP A 164 0.87 -0.90 12.19
N ALA A 165 1.56 -0.94 11.04
CA ALA A 165 2.67 -1.87 10.77
C ALA A 165 3.88 -1.61 11.69
N ASP A 166 4.26 -0.35 11.90
CA ASP A 166 5.38 0.01 12.78
C ASP A 166 5.07 -0.25 14.25
N HIS A 167 3.81 -0.01 14.66
CA HIS A 167 3.33 -0.32 15.99
C HIS A 167 3.38 -1.83 16.27
N LEU A 168 2.87 -2.66 15.36
CA LEU A 168 2.91 -4.12 15.47
C LEU A 168 4.35 -4.68 15.49
N ALA A 169 5.27 -4.03 14.76
CA ALA A 169 6.69 -4.40 14.74
C ALA A 169 7.49 -3.89 15.94
N GLY A 170 6.89 -3.10 16.86
CA GLY A 170 7.58 -2.48 17.99
C GLY A 170 8.64 -1.44 17.60
N ARG A 171 8.56 -0.90 16.38
CA ARG A 171 9.50 0.11 15.83
C ARG A 171 8.90 1.52 15.91
N GLY A 172 9.55 2.50 15.28
CA GLY A 172 9.01 3.85 15.12
C GLY A 172 9.10 4.78 16.34
N LYS A 173 10.00 4.50 17.30
CA LYS A 173 10.29 5.41 18.42
C LYS A 173 11.25 6.53 17.96
N ASP A 174 10.73 7.44 17.14
CA ASP A 174 11.44 8.62 16.63
C ASP A 174 10.89 9.91 17.28
N VAL A 175 11.78 10.84 17.61
CA VAL A 175 11.43 12.18 18.14
C VAL A 175 10.50 12.92 17.17
N ARG A 176 10.65 12.71 15.86
CA ARG A 176 9.76 13.32 14.84
C ARG A 176 8.31 12.87 14.94
N GLY A 177 8.08 11.66 15.46
CA GLY A 177 6.74 11.11 15.65
C GLY A 177 6.14 11.40 17.03
N LEU A 178 6.89 12.04 17.94
CA LEU A 178 6.44 12.32 19.30
C LEU A 178 5.46 13.50 19.30
N ILE A 179 4.19 13.22 19.54
CA ILE A 179 3.12 14.23 19.46
C ILE A 179 2.68 14.75 20.84
N GLY A 180 3.01 14.05 21.92
CA GLY A 180 2.64 14.49 23.27
C GLY A 180 2.84 13.43 24.36
N GLY A 181 2.16 13.61 25.48
CA GLY A 181 2.17 12.68 26.61
C GLY A 181 0.80 12.55 27.27
N ILE A 182 0.58 11.47 28.02
CA ILE A 182 -0.66 11.23 28.76
C ILE A 182 -0.43 11.48 30.25
N TYR A 183 -1.35 12.21 30.88
CA TYR A 183 -1.27 12.62 32.27
C TYR A 183 -2.62 12.46 32.99
N GLY A 184 -2.61 12.35 34.31
CA GLY A 184 -3.84 12.28 35.10
C GLY A 184 -4.63 11.00 34.83
N VAL A 185 -3.91 9.88 34.67
CA VAL A 185 -4.52 8.60 34.31
C VAL A 185 -5.35 8.06 35.48
N ARG A 186 -6.57 7.60 35.19
CA ARG A 186 -7.45 6.96 36.17
C ARG A 186 -8.24 5.82 35.54
N PHE A 187 -8.61 4.85 36.37
CA PHE A 187 -9.50 3.77 35.96
C PHE A 187 -10.96 4.13 36.23
N VAL A 188 -11.82 3.92 35.24
CA VAL A 188 -13.27 4.07 35.35
C VAL A 188 -13.90 2.69 35.29
N GLU A 189 -14.69 2.35 36.32
CA GLU A 189 -15.36 1.07 36.40
C GLU A 189 -16.46 0.94 35.34
N GLY A 190 -16.56 -0.26 34.76
CA GLY A 190 -17.62 -0.59 33.82
C GLY A 190 -18.86 -1.13 34.53
N ALA A 191 -19.99 -1.20 33.83
CA ALA A 191 -21.25 -1.71 34.37
C ALA A 191 -21.21 -3.23 34.67
N LYS A 192 -20.22 -3.95 34.13
CA LYS A 192 -20.00 -5.40 34.32
C LYS A 192 -18.52 -5.67 34.64
N PRO A 193 -18.18 -6.82 35.25
CA PRO A 193 -16.79 -7.21 35.45
C PRO A 193 -16.03 -7.24 34.12
N ASP A 194 -14.79 -6.73 34.14
CA ASP A 194 -13.89 -6.66 32.98
C ASP A 194 -14.46 -5.84 31.81
N THR A 195 -15.23 -4.79 32.12
CA THR A 195 -15.73 -3.80 31.14
C THR A 195 -15.38 -2.35 31.48
N GLY A 196 -14.47 -2.14 32.43
CA GLY A 196 -13.96 -0.81 32.74
C GLY A 196 -13.05 -0.25 31.66
N ARG A 197 -12.56 0.97 31.88
CA ARG A 197 -11.66 1.65 30.94
C ARG A 197 -10.63 2.49 31.68
N LEU A 198 -9.43 2.57 31.11
CA LEU A 198 -8.38 3.46 31.56
C LEU A 198 -8.43 4.74 30.74
N ILE A 199 -8.64 5.87 31.42
CA ILE A 199 -8.71 7.19 30.79
C ILE A 199 -7.56 8.07 31.28
N GLY A 200 -7.13 9.02 30.46
CA GLY A 200 -6.12 10.01 30.82
C GLY A 200 -6.26 11.25 29.98
N THR A 201 -5.49 12.28 30.30
CA THR A 201 -5.46 13.55 29.57
C THR A 201 -4.26 13.57 28.64
N PHE A 202 -4.52 13.57 27.33
CA PHE A 202 -3.50 13.81 26.31
C PHE A 202 -3.14 15.30 26.28
N LYS A 203 -1.85 15.58 26.48
CA LYS A 203 -1.26 16.91 26.34
C LYS A 203 -0.32 16.90 25.13
N ALA A 204 -0.65 17.70 24.12
CA ALA A 204 0.16 17.85 22.92
C ALA A 204 1.48 18.58 23.23
N LEU A 205 2.56 18.18 22.57
CA LEU A 205 3.84 18.87 22.66
C LEU A 205 3.81 20.19 21.88
N ASP A 206 3.24 20.16 20.68
CA ASP A 206 2.92 21.34 19.87
C ASP A 206 1.43 21.26 19.48
N PRO A 207 0.58 22.17 19.98
CA PRO A 207 -0.80 22.23 19.56
C PRO A 207 -0.95 22.39 18.03
N ALA A 208 -0.10 23.19 17.39
CA ALA A 208 -0.19 23.48 15.96
C ALA A 208 0.24 22.32 15.05
N ASP A 209 0.72 21.21 15.61
CA ASP A 209 1.11 20.03 14.83
C ASP A 209 -0.07 19.53 13.97
N ALA A 210 0.23 19.13 12.74
CA ALA A 210 -0.79 18.72 11.77
C ALA A 210 -1.57 17.47 12.22
N ILE A 211 -0.94 16.56 12.96
CA ILE A 211 -1.56 15.34 13.51
C ILE A 211 -2.44 15.69 14.71
N VAL A 212 -1.96 16.55 15.61
CA VAL A 212 -2.75 17.05 16.75
C VAL A 212 -3.97 17.84 16.28
N THR A 213 -3.81 18.65 15.22
CA THR A 213 -4.92 19.37 14.58
C THR A 213 -5.94 18.40 13.97
N LYS A 214 -5.49 17.33 13.32
CA LYS A 214 -6.38 16.26 12.83
C LYS A 214 -7.12 15.55 13.96
N MET A 215 -6.46 15.26 15.08
CA MET A 215 -7.12 14.68 16.26
C MET A 215 -8.23 15.60 16.77
N ARG A 216 -7.94 16.91 16.93
CA ARG A 216 -8.93 17.90 17.37
C ARG A 216 -10.10 18.05 16.39
N GLU A 217 -9.82 18.13 15.10
CA GLU A 217 -10.86 18.19 14.06
C GLU A 217 -11.69 16.90 13.97
N ALA A 218 -11.07 15.74 14.13
CA ALA A 218 -11.78 14.46 14.14
C ALA A 218 -12.78 14.40 15.29
N VAL A 219 -12.40 14.83 16.50
CA VAL A 219 -13.35 14.89 17.63
C VAL A 219 -14.39 15.98 17.42
N ARG A 220 -14.00 17.19 16.97
CA ARG A 220 -14.92 18.31 16.70
C ARG A 220 -16.02 17.96 15.69
N ARG A 221 -15.70 17.12 14.70
CA ARG A 221 -16.62 16.70 13.64
C ARG A 221 -17.36 15.40 13.94
N GLY A 222 -17.20 14.81 15.14
CA GLY A 222 -17.82 13.52 15.49
C GLY A 222 -17.23 12.32 14.74
N MET A 223 -16.01 12.47 14.22
CA MET A 223 -15.26 11.47 13.43
C MET A 223 -14.16 10.81 14.25
N GLN A 224 -14.25 10.80 15.59
CA GLN A 224 -13.21 10.25 16.47
C GLN A 224 -12.93 8.76 16.27
N GLY A 225 -13.86 8.00 15.68
CA GLY A 225 -13.68 6.57 15.36
C GLY A 225 -12.66 6.27 14.27
N LEU A 226 -12.11 7.29 13.60
CA LEU A 226 -11.06 7.15 12.59
C LEU A 226 -9.64 7.09 13.19
N LEU A 227 -9.49 7.41 14.47
CA LEU A 227 -8.22 7.47 15.17
C LEU A 227 -8.29 6.68 16.47
N GLY A 228 -7.34 5.78 16.66
CA GLY A 228 -7.24 4.92 17.82
C GLY A 228 -5.97 5.14 18.62
N LEU A 229 -6.02 4.81 19.90
CA LEU A 229 -4.84 4.70 20.76
C LEU A 229 -4.53 3.23 21.03
N SER A 230 -3.26 2.85 20.90
CA SER A 230 -2.80 1.49 21.17
C SER A 230 -1.53 1.50 22.01
N ILE A 231 -1.40 0.51 22.90
CA ILE A 231 -0.34 0.48 23.91
C ILE A 231 0.83 -0.42 23.45
N ASP A 232 2.05 0.06 23.65
CA ASP A 232 3.27 -0.78 23.64
C ASP A 232 3.69 -0.98 25.09
N ALA A 233 3.43 -2.17 25.65
CA ALA A 233 3.74 -2.49 27.04
C ALA A 233 4.24 -3.93 27.22
N THR A 234 5.07 -4.13 28.24
CA THR A 234 5.49 -5.44 28.73
C THR A 234 4.68 -5.81 29.96
N ALA A 235 4.14 -7.02 29.98
CA ALA A 235 3.34 -7.53 31.07
C ALA A 235 3.64 -9.02 31.31
N THR A 236 3.46 -9.45 32.55
CA THR A 236 3.45 -10.88 32.90
C THR A 236 2.12 -11.47 32.43
N VAL A 237 2.18 -12.49 31.57
CA VAL A 237 0.99 -13.12 30.99
C VAL A 237 0.70 -14.47 31.61
N LYS A 238 -0.58 -14.79 31.75
CA LYS A 238 -1.08 -16.13 32.08
C LYS A 238 -1.99 -16.61 30.96
N GLN A 239 -1.95 -17.91 30.67
CA GLN A 239 -2.92 -18.49 29.74
C GLN A 239 -4.28 -18.60 30.42
N ARG A 240 -5.29 -17.96 29.82
CA ARG A 240 -6.69 -18.03 30.25
C ARG A 240 -7.49 -18.69 29.13
N ARG A 241 -8.13 -19.81 29.44
CA ARG A 241 -9.01 -20.50 28.50
C ARG A 241 -10.42 -19.96 28.64
N VAL A 242 -10.96 -19.40 27.57
CA VAL A 242 -12.34 -18.89 27.52
C VAL A 242 -13.03 -19.65 26.39
N GLY A 243 -13.84 -20.64 26.75
CA GLY A 243 -14.44 -21.57 25.78
C GLY A 243 -13.38 -22.42 25.04
N ALA A 244 -13.43 -22.39 23.71
CA ALA A 244 -12.50 -23.12 22.84
C ALA A 244 -11.15 -22.41 22.63
N GLU A 245 -11.05 -21.13 22.98
CA GLU A 245 -9.87 -20.30 22.71
C GLU A 245 -8.96 -20.12 23.93
N THR A 246 -7.65 -20.01 23.69
CA THR A 246 -6.66 -19.70 24.72
C THR A 246 -6.19 -18.27 24.55
N LEU A 247 -6.56 -17.39 25.49
CA LEU A 247 -6.17 -15.99 25.53
C LEU A 247 -4.95 -15.80 26.44
N ARG A 248 -4.17 -14.75 26.15
CA ARG A 248 -3.07 -14.29 27.01
C ARG A 248 -3.60 -13.21 27.93
N GLU A 249 -3.91 -13.56 29.17
CA GLU A 249 -4.35 -12.61 30.18
C GLU A 249 -3.14 -11.86 30.76
N ALA A 250 -3.16 -10.52 30.66
CA ALA A 250 -2.18 -9.68 31.30
C ALA A 250 -2.46 -9.64 32.81
N VAL A 251 -1.62 -10.31 33.60
CA VAL A 251 -1.78 -10.39 35.05
C VAL A 251 -1.25 -9.14 35.72
N ARG A 252 -0.09 -8.64 35.25
CA ARG A 252 0.55 -7.44 35.80
C ARG A 252 1.42 -6.78 34.74
N PHE A 253 1.24 -5.47 34.56
CA PHE A 253 2.11 -4.66 33.71
C PHE A 253 3.45 -4.43 34.42
N THR A 254 4.55 -4.67 33.73
CA THR A 254 5.91 -4.43 34.25
C THR A 254 6.48 -3.12 33.73
N LYS A 255 6.14 -2.75 32.49
CA LYS A 255 6.57 -1.50 31.86
C LYS A 255 5.63 -1.10 30.74
N VAL A 256 5.25 0.18 30.68
CA VAL A 256 4.59 0.78 29.50
C VAL A 256 5.62 1.62 28.77
N ASN A 257 5.84 1.34 27.49
CA ASN A 257 6.84 2.01 26.67
C ASN A 257 6.28 3.26 25.98
N SER A 258 5.10 3.14 25.36
CA SER A 258 4.39 4.23 24.70
C SER A 258 2.89 3.93 24.52
N VAL A 259 2.13 4.99 24.25
CA VAL A 259 0.76 4.90 23.76
C VAL A 259 0.75 5.52 22.37
N ASP A 260 0.60 4.72 21.33
CA ASP A 260 0.74 5.17 19.96
C ASP A 260 -0.63 5.52 19.33
N LEU A 261 -0.69 6.62 18.58
CA LEU A 261 -1.83 7.00 17.75
C LEU A 261 -1.76 6.23 16.44
N ILE A 262 -2.77 5.38 16.20
CA ILE A 262 -2.86 4.47 15.06
C ILE A 262 -4.28 4.49 14.47
N VAL A 263 -4.54 3.76 13.39
CA VAL A 263 -5.88 3.72 12.77
C VAL A 263 -6.76 2.65 13.42
N GLU A 264 -6.23 1.44 13.64
CA GLU A 264 -7.00 0.31 14.17
C GLU A 264 -6.52 -0.13 15.57
N PRO A 265 -7.09 0.41 16.67
CA PRO A 265 -6.64 0.12 18.03
C PRO A 265 -7.06 -1.28 18.51
N GLY A 266 -6.08 -2.09 18.92
CA GLY A 266 -6.34 -3.48 19.31
C GLY A 266 -7.13 -3.66 20.62
N ALA A 267 -7.19 -2.66 21.51
CA ALA A 267 -7.81 -2.79 22.83
C ALA A 267 -8.81 -1.65 23.15
N GLY A 268 -9.42 -1.08 22.12
CA GLY A 268 -10.51 -0.11 22.26
C GLY A 268 -10.10 1.27 22.79
N GLY A 269 -8.82 1.63 22.67
CA GLY A 269 -8.31 2.97 22.96
C GLY A 269 -8.74 3.96 21.88
N GLY A 270 -9.14 5.16 22.27
CA GLY A 270 -9.71 6.16 21.37
C GLY A 270 -9.82 7.53 22.02
N LEU A 271 -10.22 8.53 21.22
CA LEU A 271 -10.38 9.91 21.65
C LEU A 271 -11.79 10.07 22.26
N ASP A 272 -11.87 10.20 23.58
CA ASP A 272 -13.12 10.35 24.33
C ASP A 272 -13.26 11.81 24.85
N ARG A 273 -14.26 12.14 25.69
CA ARG A 273 -14.32 13.44 26.37
C ARG A 273 -15.09 13.48 27.70
N LEU A 274 -14.47 14.13 28.69
CA LEU A 274 -14.94 14.97 29.84
C LEU A 274 -13.64 15.62 30.44
N VAL A 275 -13.46 16.92 30.74
CA VAL A 275 -14.07 17.80 31.77
C VAL A 275 -13.55 19.25 31.56
N GLU A 276 -14.41 20.24 31.88
CA GLU A 276 -14.09 21.66 32.11
C GLU A 276 -13.11 21.87 33.29
N ALA A 277 -12.01 22.59 33.07
CA ALA A 277 -11.16 23.08 34.15
C ALA A 277 -11.64 24.44 34.67
N ALA A 278 -11.84 24.56 35.99
CA ALA A 278 -11.85 25.81 36.73
C ALA A 278 -10.86 25.69 37.92
N PRO A 279 -10.29 26.81 38.40
CA PRO A 279 -8.85 26.97 38.61
C PRO A 279 -8.30 26.46 39.95
N GLU A 280 -7.05 26.02 39.91
CA GLU A 280 -6.22 25.61 41.04
C GLU A 280 -5.86 26.76 41.99
N THR A 281 -5.55 26.42 43.25
CA THR A 281 -4.41 27.01 43.97
C THR A 281 -3.79 25.94 44.88
N PRO A 282 -2.45 25.87 45.01
CA PRO A 282 -1.74 24.65 45.38
C PRO A 282 -1.38 24.60 46.87
N SER A 283 -1.33 23.40 47.45
CA SER A 283 -0.62 23.15 48.71
C SER A 283 0.23 21.89 48.60
N LEU A 284 1.53 22.10 48.66
CA LEU A 284 2.58 21.12 48.92
C LEU A 284 2.23 20.22 50.11
N SER A 285 2.40 18.90 49.95
CA SER A 285 2.97 18.08 51.03
C SER A 285 3.73 16.88 50.44
N LEU A 286 5.04 16.91 50.66
CA LEU A 286 5.94 15.77 50.64
C LEU A 286 5.64 14.92 51.88
N THR A 287 5.36 13.62 51.73
CA THR A 287 5.82 12.55 52.64
C THR A 287 5.32 11.19 52.16
N GLY A 288 6.24 10.24 51.96
CA GLY A 288 5.92 8.84 51.68
C GLY A 288 7.05 8.07 51.01
N ALA A 289 8.28 8.17 51.53
CA ALA A 289 9.41 7.38 51.04
C ALA A 289 9.26 5.91 51.46
N THR A 290 8.92 5.05 50.52
CA THR A 290 8.98 3.58 50.68
C THR A 290 10.45 3.13 50.67
N MET A 291 10.87 2.38 51.70
CA MET A 291 12.25 1.89 51.82
C MET A 291 12.70 1.09 50.58
N PRO A 292 13.92 1.31 50.07
CA PRO A 292 14.43 0.58 48.93
C PRO A 292 14.71 -0.90 49.26
N LEU A 293 14.40 -1.78 48.31
CA LEU A 293 14.35 -3.25 48.45
C LEU A 293 15.64 -3.90 48.95
N TRP A 294 16.80 -3.27 48.73
CA TRP A 294 18.10 -3.80 49.16
C TRP A 294 18.27 -3.70 50.68
N LYS A 295 17.80 -2.61 51.32
CA LYS A 295 17.80 -2.46 52.78
C LYS A 295 16.92 -3.50 53.47
N GLN A 296 15.76 -3.81 52.88
CA GLN A 296 14.86 -4.85 53.37
C GLN A 296 15.54 -6.23 53.38
N ARG A 297 16.28 -6.57 52.31
CA ARG A 297 17.01 -7.84 52.20
C ARG A 297 18.19 -7.95 53.16
N LEU A 298 18.89 -6.85 53.41
CA LEU A 298 19.99 -6.79 54.39
C LEU A 298 19.49 -7.03 55.82
N LEU A 299 18.37 -6.39 56.20
CA LEU A 299 17.74 -6.60 57.50
C LEU A 299 17.23 -8.04 57.66
N GLU A 300 16.63 -8.64 56.62
CA GLU A 300 16.22 -10.05 56.64
C GLU A 300 17.40 -11.01 56.78
N ALA A 301 18.52 -10.76 56.11
CA ALA A 301 19.73 -11.57 56.22
C ALA A 301 20.34 -11.50 57.63
N ILE A 302 20.35 -10.32 58.25
CA ILE A 302 20.79 -10.15 59.66
C ILE A 302 19.83 -10.87 60.61
N LYS A 303 18.50 -10.73 60.40
CA LYS A 303 17.47 -11.40 61.21
C LYS A 303 17.58 -12.93 61.20
N ALA A 304 17.93 -13.50 60.04
CA ALA A 304 18.05 -14.95 59.86
C ALA A 304 19.25 -15.55 60.61
N ARG A 305 20.28 -14.75 60.89
CA ARG A 305 21.54 -15.21 61.50
C ARG A 305 21.70 -14.83 62.96
N ASP A 306 21.25 -13.63 63.35
CA ASP A 306 21.31 -13.15 64.74
C ASP A 306 20.04 -12.33 65.10
N PRO A 307 18.96 -13.01 65.56
CA PRO A 307 17.67 -12.38 65.82
C PRO A 307 17.70 -11.33 66.94
N VAL A 308 18.65 -11.45 67.88
CA VAL A 308 18.75 -10.56 69.05
C VAL A 308 19.34 -9.22 68.64
N ARG A 309 20.36 -9.22 67.77
CA ARG A 309 20.92 -7.98 67.19
C ARG A 309 19.99 -7.28 66.22
N HIS A 310 19.18 -8.01 65.46
CA HIS A 310 18.15 -7.41 64.61
C HIS A 310 17.11 -6.61 65.43
N ALA A 311 16.74 -7.07 66.63
CA ALA A 311 15.75 -6.41 67.47
C ALA A 311 16.22 -5.05 68.05
N SER A 312 17.54 -4.80 68.07
CA SER A 312 18.12 -3.53 68.52
C SER A 312 18.27 -2.47 67.41
N ILE A 313 17.87 -2.77 66.16
CA ILE A 313 17.99 -1.85 65.02
C ILE A 313 16.63 -1.20 64.74
N ASP A 314 16.59 0.13 64.69
CA ASP A 314 15.42 0.87 64.21
C ASP A 314 15.46 1.02 62.69
N ALA A 315 14.64 0.23 61.99
CA ALA A 315 14.62 0.18 60.53
C ALA A 315 14.32 1.54 59.88
N ALA A 316 13.59 2.44 60.55
CA ALA A 316 13.17 3.72 60.00
C ALA A 316 14.30 4.77 59.97
N THR A 317 15.35 4.61 60.77
CA THR A 317 16.37 5.64 61.02
C THR A 317 17.81 5.17 60.78
N VAL A 318 18.04 3.86 60.57
CA VAL A 318 19.39 3.32 60.36
C VAL A 318 20.02 3.80 59.03
N GLY A 319 21.24 4.33 59.14
CA GLY A 319 22.02 4.80 57.99
C GLY A 319 22.49 3.66 57.08
N ASP A 320 22.61 3.94 55.78
CA ASP A 320 22.96 2.96 54.73
C ASP A 320 24.30 2.27 55.01
N ASP A 321 25.31 3.03 55.40
CA ASP A 321 26.67 2.51 55.67
C ASP A 321 26.72 1.70 56.97
N GLU A 322 25.93 2.08 57.98
CA GLU A 322 25.85 1.37 59.26
C GLU A 322 25.18 -0.01 59.08
N LEU A 323 24.14 -0.08 58.26
CA LEU A 323 23.47 -1.34 57.94
C LEU A 323 24.36 -2.32 57.14
N VAL A 324 25.18 -1.79 56.23
CA VAL A 324 26.12 -2.60 55.44
C VAL A 324 27.26 -3.14 56.32
N GLN A 325 27.84 -2.31 57.19
CA GLN A 325 28.87 -2.76 58.14
C GLN A 325 28.33 -3.82 59.11
N LEU A 326 27.08 -3.66 59.58
CA LEU A 326 26.45 -4.64 60.45
C LEU A 326 26.20 -5.97 59.73
N HIS A 327 25.79 -5.91 58.46
CA HIS A 327 25.64 -7.12 57.64
C HIS A 327 26.99 -7.80 57.38
N GLU A 328 28.07 -7.08 57.12
CA GLU A 328 29.40 -7.69 56.95
C GLU A 328 29.89 -8.34 58.24
N ALA A 329 29.61 -7.74 59.41
CA ALA A 329 29.98 -8.29 60.71
C ALA A 329 29.17 -9.56 61.09
N VAL A 330 27.89 -9.65 60.68
CA VAL A 330 27.00 -10.78 61.01
C VAL A 330 27.02 -11.86 59.93
N CYS A 331 27.14 -11.47 58.66
CA CYS A 331 26.98 -12.36 57.51
C CYS A 331 28.26 -12.63 56.70
N GLY A 332 29.35 -11.89 56.95
CA GLY A 332 30.63 -11.99 56.22
C GLY A 332 30.71 -11.10 54.97
N PRO A 333 31.93 -10.86 54.43
CA PRO A 333 32.15 -9.94 53.31
C PRO A 333 31.54 -10.45 52.00
N ILE A 334 31.04 -9.52 51.18
CA ILE A 334 30.22 -9.80 49.98
C ILE A 334 31.07 -10.15 48.73
N VAL A 335 32.40 -10.09 48.81
CA VAL A 335 33.30 -10.45 47.69
C VAL A 335 34.07 -11.74 47.99
N PRO A 336 33.96 -12.80 47.16
CA PRO A 336 34.71 -14.02 47.40
C PRO A 336 36.18 -13.88 46.94
N ALA A 337 37.10 -13.96 47.91
CA ALA A 337 38.50 -14.29 47.64
C ALA A 337 38.64 -15.82 47.46
N ALA A 338 39.46 -16.22 46.49
CA ALA A 338 39.64 -17.58 46.01
C ALA A 338 40.02 -18.59 47.10
N ALA A 339 39.45 -19.79 47.04
CA ALA A 339 39.87 -20.96 47.82
C ALA A 339 39.56 -22.27 47.08
N PRO A 340 40.31 -23.36 47.36
CA PRO A 340 40.75 -24.37 46.40
C PRO A 340 39.86 -25.61 46.28
N PRO A 341 40.06 -26.49 45.28
CA PRO A 341 39.15 -27.59 45.00
C PRO A 341 39.52 -28.85 45.79
N ALA A 342 38.56 -29.40 46.52
CA ALA A 342 38.58 -30.81 46.91
C ALA A 342 37.15 -31.39 46.98
N GLN A 343 37.04 -32.56 46.36
CA GLN A 343 36.03 -33.61 46.53
C GLN A 343 34.63 -33.36 45.97
N GLN A 344 34.39 -33.91 44.78
CA GLN A 344 33.13 -34.59 44.48
C GLN A 344 33.36 -35.84 43.64
N GLN A 345 32.49 -36.80 43.90
CA GLN A 345 32.68 -38.22 43.78
C GLN A 345 32.32 -38.73 42.38
N GLN A 346 33.03 -39.78 41.97
CA GLN A 346 32.94 -40.48 40.68
C GLN A 346 31.53 -40.94 40.31
N VAL A 347 31.22 -40.85 39.02
CA VAL A 347 30.49 -41.90 38.30
C VAL A 347 31.41 -42.36 37.17
N ARG A 348 31.66 -43.67 37.11
CA ARG A 348 32.58 -44.36 36.20
C ARG A 348 31.82 -44.89 34.98
N GLU A 349 32.56 -44.97 33.87
CA GLU A 349 32.55 -45.94 32.74
C GLU A 349 32.84 -45.16 31.44
N ALA A 350 33.74 -45.54 30.52
CA ALA A 350 34.56 -46.73 30.35
C ALA A 350 35.86 -46.34 29.60
N ALA A 351 36.91 -47.11 29.84
CA ALA A 351 38.28 -46.87 29.37
C ALA A 351 38.49 -47.19 27.89
N GLN A 352 39.26 -46.33 27.19
CA GLN A 352 40.40 -46.69 26.33
C GLN A 352 41.07 -45.42 25.75
N GLY A 353 42.33 -45.17 26.13
CA GLY A 353 43.27 -44.35 25.32
C GLY A 353 43.97 -43.17 26.02
N ASP A 354 45.17 -43.43 26.55
CA ASP A 354 46.33 -42.52 26.73
C ASP A 354 46.25 -41.36 27.75
N ASP A 355 46.64 -41.65 29.00
CA ASP A 355 46.86 -40.68 30.08
C ASP A 355 48.14 -39.84 29.85
N ARG A 356 48.01 -38.74 29.09
CA ARG A 356 48.94 -37.61 29.15
C ARG A 356 48.26 -36.40 29.79
N PRO A 357 48.88 -35.70 30.76
CA PRO A 357 48.30 -34.48 31.30
C PRO A 357 48.18 -33.43 30.19
N ALA A 358 46.97 -32.95 29.92
CA ALA A 358 46.70 -31.91 28.92
C ALA A 358 47.52 -30.65 29.25
N THR A 359 48.42 -30.27 28.36
CA THR A 359 49.26 -29.09 28.51
C THR A 359 48.46 -27.82 28.24
N LEU A 360 48.93 -26.64 28.69
CA LEU A 360 48.32 -25.35 28.34
C LEU A 360 48.20 -25.16 26.82
N ALA A 361 49.13 -25.76 26.05
CA ALA A 361 49.09 -25.75 24.59
C ALA A 361 47.94 -26.60 24.02
N ASP A 362 47.56 -27.71 24.69
CA ASP A 362 46.45 -28.57 24.27
C ASP A 362 45.09 -27.89 24.49
N LEU A 363 44.95 -27.13 25.58
CA LEU A 363 43.76 -26.30 25.85
C LEU A 363 43.63 -25.14 24.86
N GLN A 364 44.74 -24.47 24.53
CA GLN A 364 44.75 -23.43 23.50
C GLN A 364 44.36 -23.98 22.12
N MET A 365 44.80 -25.19 21.78
CA MET A 365 44.43 -25.84 20.53
C MET A 365 42.95 -26.28 20.49
N LEU A 366 42.37 -26.69 21.61
CA LEU A 366 40.93 -26.96 21.71
C LEU A 366 40.10 -25.69 21.47
N GLN A 367 40.51 -24.56 22.07
CA GLN A 367 39.88 -23.26 21.83
C GLN A 367 40.01 -22.83 20.36
N ALA A 368 41.19 -23.01 19.75
CA ALA A 368 41.42 -22.70 18.34
C ALA A 368 40.54 -23.54 17.39
N ARG A 369 40.33 -24.83 17.70
CA ARG A 369 39.42 -25.71 16.93
C ARG A 369 37.95 -25.30 17.04
N GLN A 370 37.51 -24.90 18.23
CA GLN A 370 36.16 -24.40 18.42
C GLN A 370 35.94 -23.09 17.66
N ALA A 371 36.90 -22.16 17.72
CA ALA A 371 36.87 -20.92 16.96
C ALA A 371 36.87 -21.17 15.44
N ALA A 372 37.70 -22.10 14.96
CA ALA A 372 37.73 -22.49 13.55
C ALA A 372 36.38 -23.02 13.06
N SER A 373 35.75 -23.91 13.84
CA SER A 373 34.43 -24.46 13.51
C SER A 373 33.36 -23.37 13.41
N LEU A 374 33.39 -22.38 14.31
CA LEU A 374 32.44 -21.26 14.30
C LEU A 374 32.66 -20.34 13.09
N LEU A 375 33.93 -20.02 12.76
CA LEU A 375 34.27 -19.18 11.61
C LEU A 375 33.91 -19.85 10.28
N ILE A 376 34.19 -21.15 10.13
CA ILE A 376 33.81 -21.92 8.94
C ILE A 376 32.28 -21.98 8.81
N ALA A 377 31.56 -22.23 9.91
CA ALA A 377 30.10 -22.25 9.92
C ALA A 377 29.48 -20.89 9.53
N ALA A 378 30.07 -19.79 10.02
CA ALA A 378 29.63 -18.41 9.73
C ALA A 378 29.97 -17.93 8.31
N SER A 379 30.86 -18.62 7.59
CA SER A 379 31.22 -18.28 6.20
C SER A 379 30.04 -18.49 5.23
N ARG A 380 30.03 -17.75 4.11
CA ARG A 380 29.02 -17.88 3.05
C ARG A 380 29.35 -18.98 2.03
N LEU A 381 30.29 -19.86 2.33
CA LEU A 381 30.69 -20.95 1.44
C LEU A 381 29.60 -22.03 1.33
N PRO A 382 29.50 -22.75 0.20
CA PRO A 382 28.61 -23.90 0.07
C PRO A 382 28.91 -25.01 1.10
N GLN A 383 27.91 -25.80 1.49
CA GLN A 383 28.06 -26.84 2.51
C GLN A 383 29.20 -27.84 2.22
N PRO A 384 29.40 -28.33 0.98
CA PRO A 384 30.52 -29.24 0.67
C PRO A 384 31.90 -28.63 0.92
N ALA A 385 32.05 -27.31 0.71
CA ALA A 385 33.28 -26.58 0.99
C ALA A 385 33.50 -26.41 2.50
N LYS A 386 32.42 -26.17 3.27
CA LYS A 386 32.48 -26.14 4.73
C LYS A 386 32.90 -27.48 5.33
N ASP A 387 32.32 -28.58 4.84
CA ASP A 387 32.64 -29.94 5.30
C ASP A 387 34.11 -30.28 5.04
N ARG A 388 34.62 -29.87 3.87
CA ARG A 388 36.04 -30.05 3.51
C ARG A 388 36.98 -29.25 4.42
N LEU A 389 36.67 -27.98 4.70
CA LEU A 389 37.45 -27.14 5.60
C LEU A 389 37.39 -27.68 7.04
N GLN A 390 36.23 -28.15 7.50
CA GLN A 390 36.08 -28.76 8.81
C GLN A 390 36.94 -30.02 8.95
N ALA A 391 36.96 -30.88 7.93
CA ALA A 391 37.80 -32.07 7.90
C ALA A 391 39.31 -31.74 7.95
N ASP A 392 39.75 -30.72 7.21
CA ASP A 392 41.15 -30.28 7.20
C ASP A 392 41.57 -29.73 8.58
N PHE A 393 40.81 -28.79 9.16
CA PHE A 393 41.15 -28.22 10.48
C PHE A 393 40.94 -29.18 11.66
N ALA A 394 40.10 -30.21 11.51
CA ALA A 394 40.02 -31.32 12.46
C ALA A 394 41.29 -32.18 12.46
N GLY A 395 41.92 -32.38 11.29
CA GLY A 395 43.14 -33.19 11.14
C GLY A 395 44.45 -32.46 11.44
N ARG A 396 44.45 -31.11 11.50
CA ARG A 396 45.68 -30.33 11.74
C ARG A 396 46.14 -30.40 13.20
N ALA A 397 47.45 -30.67 13.36
CA ALA A 397 48.09 -30.78 14.67
C ALA A 397 48.19 -29.42 15.40
N ARG A 398 48.48 -28.33 14.68
CA ARG A 398 48.57 -26.95 15.19
C ARG A 398 48.18 -25.96 14.11
N PHE A 399 47.50 -24.87 14.47
CA PHE A 399 47.18 -23.75 13.59
C PHE A 399 46.80 -22.52 14.42
N VAL A 400 46.80 -21.35 13.79
CA VAL A 400 46.30 -20.10 14.36
C VAL A 400 45.04 -19.65 13.64
N GLU A 401 44.28 -18.74 14.24
CA GLU A 401 43.01 -18.23 13.69
C GLU A 401 43.18 -17.60 12.29
N ALA A 402 44.33 -16.98 12.02
CA ALA A 402 44.67 -16.44 10.71
C ALA A 402 44.75 -17.49 9.60
N ASP A 403 45.11 -18.75 9.93
CA ASP A 403 45.16 -19.85 8.97
C ASP A 403 43.76 -20.25 8.51
N VAL A 404 42.77 -20.17 9.41
CA VAL A 404 41.36 -20.45 9.12
C VAL A 404 40.80 -19.40 8.16
N ALA A 405 41.07 -18.12 8.43
CA ALA A 405 40.65 -17.02 7.55
C ALA A 405 41.28 -17.14 6.15
N THR A 406 42.56 -17.51 6.09
CA THR A 406 43.28 -17.72 4.82
C THR A 406 42.70 -18.90 4.03
N ALA A 407 42.36 -20.01 4.69
CA ALA A 407 41.75 -21.17 4.05
C ALA A 407 40.32 -20.89 3.56
N ILE A 408 39.51 -20.16 4.33
CA ILE A 408 38.17 -19.73 3.91
C ILE A 408 38.27 -18.84 2.65
N LYS A 409 39.24 -17.92 2.62
CA LYS A 409 39.47 -17.06 1.45
C LYS A 409 39.88 -17.87 0.22
N ALA A 410 40.84 -18.80 0.36
CA ALA A 410 41.31 -19.63 -0.74
C ALA A 410 40.19 -20.54 -1.31
N GLU A 411 39.36 -21.12 -0.45
CA GLU A 411 38.22 -21.94 -0.88
C GLU A 411 37.14 -21.09 -1.56
N GLY A 412 36.92 -19.86 -1.09
CA GLY A 412 36.04 -18.90 -1.75
C GLY A 412 36.51 -18.51 -3.16
N GLU A 413 37.80 -18.24 -3.32
CA GLU A 413 38.41 -17.97 -4.64
C GLU A 413 38.32 -19.17 -5.58
N TYR A 414 38.43 -20.40 -5.06
CA TYR A 414 38.26 -21.62 -5.83
C TYR A 414 36.81 -21.79 -6.32
N VAL A 415 35.82 -21.60 -5.43
CA VAL A 415 34.39 -21.69 -5.78
C VAL A 415 33.99 -20.60 -6.79
N ALA A 416 34.51 -19.38 -6.65
CA ALA A 416 34.21 -18.27 -7.55
C ALA A 416 34.57 -18.56 -9.02
N ARG A 417 35.62 -19.34 -9.27
CA ARG A 417 36.02 -19.74 -10.64
C ARG A 417 34.98 -20.60 -11.34
N PHE A 418 34.15 -21.34 -10.61
CA PHE A 418 33.07 -22.14 -11.20
C PHE A 418 31.86 -21.30 -11.59
N THR A 419 31.58 -20.22 -10.86
CA THR A 419 30.54 -19.24 -11.23
C THR A 419 30.95 -18.38 -12.43
N GLU A 420 32.23 -18.03 -12.57
CA GLU A 420 32.73 -17.25 -13.71
C GLU A 420 32.77 -18.04 -15.03
N SER A 421 32.92 -19.36 -14.96
CA SER A 421 33.04 -20.21 -16.16
C SER A 421 31.71 -20.48 -16.88
N GLY A 422 30.55 -20.15 -16.29
CA GLY A 422 29.20 -20.28 -16.87
C GLY A 422 28.72 -21.70 -17.26
N SER A 423 29.63 -22.66 -17.39
CA SER A 423 29.34 -24.06 -17.65
C SER A 423 30.44 -24.93 -17.02
N VAL A 424 30.04 -25.90 -16.19
CA VAL A 424 30.96 -26.91 -15.65
C VAL A 424 30.71 -28.20 -16.40
N ARG A 425 31.59 -28.53 -17.36
CA ARG A 425 31.51 -29.81 -18.07
C ARG A 425 32.08 -30.92 -17.20
N VAL A 426 31.19 -31.71 -16.60
CA VAL A 426 31.57 -32.93 -15.88
C VAL A 426 31.43 -34.11 -16.86
N PRO A 427 32.49 -34.87 -17.20
CA PRO A 427 32.43 -35.90 -18.25
C PRO A 427 31.45 -37.06 -17.99
N ALA A 428 30.92 -37.20 -16.78
CA ALA A 428 30.03 -38.30 -16.37
C ALA A 428 28.53 -37.93 -16.33
N PHE A 429 28.19 -36.65 -16.36
CA PHE A 429 26.81 -36.16 -16.30
C PHE A 429 26.65 -35.03 -17.32
N GLY A 430 25.60 -35.07 -18.14
CA GLY A 430 25.34 -34.07 -19.18
C GLY A 430 25.50 -32.64 -18.63
N GLY A 431 26.00 -31.73 -19.48
CA GLY A 431 26.41 -30.38 -19.07
C GLY A 431 25.37 -29.69 -18.18
N ILE A 432 25.81 -29.30 -16.98
CA ILE A 432 25.01 -28.48 -16.08
C ILE A 432 25.31 -27.02 -16.45
N GLU A 433 24.38 -26.37 -17.14
CA GLU A 433 24.38 -24.93 -17.30
C GLU A 433 23.89 -24.32 -15.99
N VAL A 434 24.78 -23.64 -15.26
CA VAL A 434 24.43 -22.88 -14.06
C VAL A 434 24.08 -21.48 -14.51
N GLY A 435 22.86 -21.32 -15.03
CA GLY A 435 22.27 -20.04 -15.41
C GLY A 435 21.03 -19.72 -14.58
N ASP A 436 20.69 -18.43 -14.46
CA ASP A 436 19.41 -18.02 -13.87
C ASP A 436 18.26 -18.41 -14.81
N ARG A 437 17.62 -19.54 -14.52
CA ARG A 437 16.50 -20.07 -15.28
C ARG A 437 15.38 -19.03 -15.46
N SER A 438 15.16 -18.17 -14.47
CA SER A 438 14.12 -17.14 -14.51
C SER A 438 14.38 -16.09 -15.58
N ALA A 439 15.64 -15.74 -15.82
CA ALA A 439 16.04 -14.83 -16.88
C ALA A 439 15.84 -15.47 -18.26
N MET A 440 16.26 -16.73 -18.43
CA MET A 440 16.09 -17.47 -19.68
C MET A 440 14.61 -17.60 -20.07
N ILE A 441 13.74 -17.91 -19.11
CA ILE A 441 12.29 -18.04 -19.35
C ILE A 441 11.65 -16.70 -19.70
N ARG A 442 12.11 -15.61 -19.05
CA ARG A 442 11.66 -14.26 -19.38
C ARG A 442 12.05 -13.88 -20.81
N GLU A 443 13.29 -14.16 -21.20
CA GLU A 443 13.78 -13.95 -22.57
C GLU A 443 13.03 -14.84 -23.58
N MET A 444 12.68 -16.07 -23.22
CA MET A 444 11.88 -16.96 -24.07
C MET A 444 10.49 -16.37 -24.34
N LEU A 445 9.79 -15.88 -23.31
CA LEU A 445 8.48 -15.23 -23.47
C LEU A 445 8.59 -13.93 -24.29
N ASP A 446 9.60 -13.11 -24.04
CA ASP A 446 9.81 -11.87 -24.80
C ASP A 446 10.17 -12.18 -26.26
N ALA A 447 11.00 -13.21 -26.49
CA ALA A 447 11.33 -13.72 -27.81
C ALA A 447 10.10 -14.23 -28.56
N PHE A 448 9.12 -14.83 -27.86
CA PHE A 448 7.90 -15.29 -28.50
C PHE A 448 7.08 -14.15 -29.11
N PHE A 449 6.95 -13.03 -28.38
CA PHE A 449 6.13 -11.90 -28.79
C PHE A 449 6.87 -10.86 -29.66
N ASP A 450 8.19 -10.80 -29.60
CA ASP A 450 9.00 -9.88 -30.39
C ASP A 450 9.65 -10.55 -31.61
N PRO A 451 9.20 -10.25 -32.84
CA PRO A 451 9.81 -10.77 -34.07
C PRO A 451 11.26 -10.35 -34.29
N GLN A 452 11.71 -9.25 -33.66
CA GLN A 452 13.07 -8.74 -33.78
C GLN A 452 14.05 -9.39 -32.80
N HIS A 453 13.55 -10.17 -31.83
CA HIS A 453 14.39 -10.81 -30.83
C HIS A 453 15.31 -11.86 -31.45
N ALA A 454 16.58 -11.91 -30.99
CA ALA A 454 17.58 -12.83 -31.54
C ALA A 454 17.15 -14.30 -31.50
N GLN A 455 16.42 -14.68 -30.45
CA GLN A 455 15.94 -16.04 -30.22
C GLN A 455 14.51 -16.30 -30.76
N HIS A 456 13.87 -15.33 -31.43
CA HIS A 456 12.48 -15.45 -31.90
C HIS A 456 12.24 -16.71 -32.76
N ARG A 457 13.22 -17.06 -33.60
CA ARG A 457 13.16 -18.24 -34.49
C ARG A 457 13.15 -19.57 -33.76
N ASN A 458 13.61 -19.58 -32.51
CA ASN A 458 13.73 -20.76 -31.67
C ASN A 458 12.44 -21.00 -30.86
N VAL A 459 11.67 -19.94 -30.56
CA VAL A 459 10.42 -20.03 -29.79
C VAL A 459 9.22 -20.05 -30.73
N ARG A 460 8.90 -21.24 -31.26
CA ARG A 460 7.86 -21.42 -32.28
C ARG A 460 6.50 -21.81 -31.72
N SER A 461 6.48 -22.51 -30.58
CA SER A 461 5.26 -23.00 -29.95
C SER A 461 5.04 -22.33 -28.60
N PHE A 462 3.86 -21.76 -28.42
CA PHE A 462 3.42 -21.24 -27.13
C PHE A 462 3.06 -22.37 -26.17
N ARG A 463 2.52 -23.47 -26.70
CA ARG A 463 2.26 -24.71 -25.94
C ARG A 463 3.54 -25.23 -25.29
N GLU A 464 4.64 -25.32 -26.04
CA GLU A 464 5.93 -25.77 -25.50
C GLU A 464 6.46 -24.81 -24.43
N ALA A 465 6.34 -23.50 -24.67
CA ALA A 465 6.69 -22.48 -23.67
C ALA A 465 5.86 -22.63 -22.38
N TYR A 466 4.56 -22.90 -22.50
CA TYR A 466 3.68 -23.18 -21.34
C TYR A 466 4.19 -24.38 -20.54
N ILE A 467 4.41 -25.52 -21.20
CA ILE A 467 4.88 -26.76 -20.55
C ILE A 467 6.27 -26.54 -19.91
N GLU A 468 7.15 -25.80 -20.57
CA GLU A 468 8.50 -25.50 -20.08
C GLU A 468 8.48 -24.68 -18.77
N ILE A 469 7.50 -23.77 -18.65
CA ILE A 469 7.33 -22.88 -17.50
C ILE A 469 6.59 -23.59 -16.35
N THR A 470 5.45 -24.21 -16.62
CA THR A 470 4.54 -24.74 -15.59
C THR A 470 4.84 -26.19 -15.23
N GLY A 471 5.45 -26.95 -16.14
CA GLY A 471 5.62 -28.40 -16.01
C GLY A 471 4.33 -29.21 -16.27
N ASP A 472 3.19 -28.55 -16.50
CA ASP A 472 1.93 -29.21 -16.80
C ASP A 472 1.92 -29.73 -18.24
N ARG A 473 2.22 -31.02 -18.39
CA ARG A 473 2.25 -31.71 -19.68
C ARG A 473 0.85 -32.00 -20.24
N PHE A 474 -0.17 -31.99 -19.39
CA PHE A 474 -1.54 -32.29 -19.78
C PHE A 474 -2.30 -31.06 -20.23
N LEU A 475 -1.73 -29.86 -20.04
CA LEU A 475 -2.37 -28.58 -20.34
C LEU A 475 -3.72 -28.44 -19.64
N SER A 476 -3.83 -28.98 -18.42
CA SER A 476 -5.06 -28.93 -17.65
C SER A 476 -5.32 -27.52 -17.10
N GLY A 477 -4.30 -26.66 -17.04
CA GLY A 477 -4.43 -25.34 -16.43
C GLY A 477 -4.57 -25.38 -14.90
N MET A 478 -4.51 -26.58 -14.31
CA MET A 478 -4.69 -26.79 -12.88
C MET A 478 -3.36 -26.77 -12.15
N LEU A 479 -3.31 -26.06 -11.02
CA LEU A 479 -2.10 -25.95 -10.20
C LEU A 479 -1.62 -27.31 -9.64
N GLN A 480 -2.50 -28.31 -9.55
CA GLN A 480 -2.18 -29.65 -9.08
C GLN A 480 -1.37 -30.47 -10.10
N ASP A 481 -1.52 -30.17 -11.39
CA ASP A 481 -0.80 -30.84 -12.48
C ASP A 481 0.49 -30.09 -12.85
N CYS A 482 0.68 -28.89 -12.29
CA CYS A 482 1.89 -28.09 -12.43
C CYS A 482 3.01 -28.55 -11.49
N ASP A 483 4.25 -28.53 -11.97
CA ASP A 483 5.43 -28.71 -11.13
C ASP A 483 5.79 -27.37 -10.47
N ARG A 484 5.33 -27.20 -9.23
CA ARG A 484 5.56 -25.96 -8.45
C ARG A 484 7.04 -25.66 -8.22
N GLY A 485 7.91 -26.68 -8.15
CA GLY A 485 9.35 -26.46 -7.98
C GLY A 485 9.96 -25.87 -9.25
N ARG A 486 9.64 -26.46 -10.39
CA ARG A 486 10.05 -25.95 -11.71
C ARG A 486 9.48 -24.56 -11.99
N MET A 487 8.22 -24.33 -11.66
CA MET A 487 7.55 -23.06 -11.89
C MET A 487 8.13 -21.94 -11.03
N ALA A 488 8.48 -22.25 -9.78
CA ALA A 488 9.18 -21.34 -8.88
C ALA A 488 10.54 -20.89 -9.47
N GLU A 489 11.33 -21.86 -9.94
CA GLU A 489 12.64 -21.61 -10.55
C GLU A 489 12.51 -20.85 -11.89
N SER A 490 11.57 -21.25 -12.74
CA SER A 490 11.30 -20.63 -14.05
C SER A 490 10.82 -19.19 -13.94
N LEU A 491 10.14 -18.81 -12.86
CA LEU A 491 9.57 -17.47 -12.69
C LEU A 491 10.30 -16.63 -11.64
N GLY A 492 11.32 -17.19 -10.99
CA GLY A 492 12.13 -16.51 -9.98
C GLY A 492 11.35 -16.18 -8.70
N VAL A 493 10.35 -17.00 -8.36
CA VAL A 493 9.52 -16.84 -7.16
C VAL A 493 9.81 -17.95 -6.16
N MET A 494 9.56 -17.70 -4.88
CA MET A 494 9.66 -18.75 -3.86
C MET A 494 8.62 -19.84 -4.14
N ARG A 495 8.97 -21.09 -3.87
CA ARG A 495 8.07 -22.24 -4.12
C ARG A 495 6.74 -22.12 -3.38
N GLU A 496 6.77 -21.52 -2.20
CA GLU A 496 5.61 -21.25 -1.36
C GLU A 496 4.71 -20.13 -1.91
N ALA A 497 5.23 -19.29 -2.79
CA ALA A 497 4.51 -18.20 -3.44
C ALA A 497 3.88 -18.59 -4.79
N VAL A 498 4.13 -19.82 -5.27
CA VAL A 498 3.52 -20.32 -6.51
C VAL A 498 2.06 -20.64 -6.29
N ASP A 499 1.22 -19.93 -7.04
CA ASP A 499 -0.23 -20.09 -7.07
C ASP A 499 -0.77 -20.15 -8.50
N SER A 500 -2.10 -20.20 -8.65
CA SER A 500 -2.77 -20.25 -9.97
C SER A 500 -2.59 -18.98 -10.81
N THR A 501 -2.13 -17.87 -10.23
CA THR A 501 -1.96 -16.58 -10.91
C THR A 501 -0.52 -16.35 -11.39
N THR A 502 0.43 -17.12 -10.86
CA THR A 502 1.87 -16.92 -11.07
C THR A 502 2.24 -16.96 -12.56
N PHE A 503 1.70 -17.92 -13.34
CA PHE A 503 1.90 -17.98 -14.79
C PHE A 503 1.25 -16.78 -15.52
N ALA A 504 0.01 -16.45 -15.14
CA ALA A 504 -0.76 -15.38 -15.74
C ALA A 504 -0.06 -14.02 -15.59
N ASN A 505 0.55 -13.78 -14.43
CA ASN A 505 1.35 -12.60 -14.13
C ASN A 505 2.63 -12.55 -14.98
N ALA A 506 3.37 -13.66 -15.09
CA ALA A 506 4.57 -13.72 -15.91
C ALA A 506 4.27 -13.45 -17.40
N LEU A 507 3.21 -14.08 -17.92
CA LEU A 507 2.73 -13.88 -19.28
C LEU A 507 2.24 -12.43 -19.50
N GLY A 508 1.44 -11.91 -18.58
CA GLY A 508 0.96 -10.53 -18.60
C GLY A 508 2.10 -9.51 -18.61
N ASN A 509 3.16 -9.76 -17.85
CA ASN A 509 4.35 -8.90 -17.84
C ASN A 509 5.06 -8.86 -19.21
N SER A 510 5.19 -10.02 -19.88
CA SER A 510 5.79 -10.08 -21.23
C SER A 510 4.93 -9.38 -22.28
N ILE A 511 3.61 -9.64 -22.26
CA ILE A 511 2.63 -8.94 -23.12
C ILE A 511 2.70 -7.43 -22.90
N THR A 512 2.77 -6.98 -21.64
CA THR A 512 2.86 -5.56 -21.28
C THR A 512 4.13 -4.92 -21.87
N ARG A 513 5.30 -5.54 -21.67
CA ARG A 513 6.56 -5.03 -22.23
C ARG A 513 6.49 -4.92 -23.74
N ARG A 514 5.96 -5.94 -24.42
CA ARG A 514 5.81 -5.91 -25.88
C ARG A 514 4.84 -4.82 -26.34
N MET A 515 3.68 -4.72 -25.70
CA MET A 515 2.67 -3.71 -26.01
C MET A 515 3.24 -2.30 -25.86
N GLN A 516 3.96 -2.02 -24.77
CA GLN A 516 4.60 -0.73 -24.53
C GLN A 516 5.69 -0.43 -25.57
N ALA A 517 6.51 -1.42 -25.95
CA ALA A 517 7.51 -1.26 -27.00
C ALA A 517 6.86 -0.93 -28.37
N ILE A 518 5.74 -1.57 -28.70
CA ILE A 518 4.99 -1.26 -29.93
C ILE A 518 4.36 0.13 -29.84
N TYR A 519 3.73 0.46 -28.72
CA TYR A 519 3.05 1.74 -28.49
C TYR A 519 4.01 2.94 -28.61
N THR A 520 5.20 2.82 -28.01
CA THR A 520 6.24 3.85 -28.07
C THR A 520 6.95 3.90 -29.43
N GLY A 521 7.12 2.75 -30.10
CA GLY A 521 7.71 2.67 -31.44
C GLY A 521 6.81 3.19 -32.55
N ARG A 522 5.50 3.33 -32.33
CA ARG A 522 4.50 3.86 -33.26
C ARG A 522 4.52 5.39 -33.30
N THR A 523 5.58 5.96 -33.87
CA THR A 523 5.73 7.42 -34.00
C THR A 523 4.65 8.07 -34.86
N ASP A 524 4.05 7.31 -35.78
CA ASP A 524 2.88 7.68 -36.58
C ASP A 524 1.68 8.03 -35.68
N LEU A 525 1.38 7.19 -34.69
CA LEU A 525 0.28 7.41 -33.76
C LEU A 525 0.60 8.45 -32.68
N GLN A 526 1.87 8.82 -32.51
CA GLN A 526 2.32 9.87 -31.57
C GLN A 526 2.39 11.26 -32.22
N VAL A 527 1.92 11.41 -33.47
CA VAL A 527 1.92 12.68 -34.20
C VAL A 527 1.14 13.79 -33.49
N TRP A 528 0.18 13.44 -32.62
CA TRP A 528 -0.58 14.38 -31.79
C TRP A 528 0.32 15.27 -30.92
N ARG A 529 1.53 14.82 -30.55
CA ARG A 529 2.52 15.60 -29.79
C ARG A 529 3.02 16.84 -30.54
N ARG A 530 2.83 16.91 -31.86
CA ARG A 530 3.16 18.08 -32.68
C ARG A 530 2.13 19.20 -32.58
N VAL A 531 0.95 18.94 -32.00
CA VAL A 531 -0.17 19.90 -31.91
C VAL A 531 -0.71 20.11 -30.49
N ALA A 532 -0.30 19.28 -29.53
CA ALA A 532 -0.70 19.40 -28.14
C ALA A 532 0.49 19.23 -27.20
N ILE A 533 0.43 19.87 -26.03
CA ILE A 533 1.38 19.67 -24.94
C ILE A 533 0.86 18.57 -23.99
N SER A 534 1.76 17.83 -23.33
CA SER A 534 1.41 16.87 -22.29
C SER A 534 1.94 17.28 -20.92
N GLY A 535 1.23 16.88 -19.86
CA GLY A 535 1.66 17.12 -18.47
C GLY A 535 1.07 16.12 -17.46
N PRO A 536 1.67 16.01 -16.27
CA PRO A 536 1.17 15.13 -15.22
C PRO A 536 -0.05 15.74 -14.50
N VAL A 537 -1.00 14.88 -14.12
CA VAL A 537 -2.17 15.20 -13.30
C VAL A 537 -2.19 14.31 -12.07
N ASN A 538 -2.42 14.85 -10.87
CA ASN A 538 -2.26 14.09 -9.63
C ASN A 538 -3.52 13.31 -9.21
N ASP A 539 -4.70 13.74 -9.63
CA ASP A 539 -5.97 13.12 -9.22
C ASP A 539 -7.07 13.21 -10.30
N PHE A 540 -8.23 12.61 -10.01
CA PHE A 540 -9.41 12.63 -10.89
C PHE A 540 -10.28 13.88 -10.73
N ARG A 541 -9.92 14.80 -9.83
CA ARG A 541 -10.70 16.02 -9.64
C ARG A 541 -10.50 16.95 -10.84
N THR A 542 -11.46 17.84 -11.03
CA THR A 542 -11.38 18.88 -12.04
C THR A 542 -10.13 19.72 -11.79
N GLN A 543 -9.21 19.71 -12.74
CA GLN A 543 -8.02 20.53 -12.76
C GLN A 543 -8.40 21.92 -13.22
N GLU A 544 -7.93 22.96 -12.52
CA GLU A 544 -8.03 24.35 -12.96
C GLU A 544 -6.67 24.77 -13.53
N ARG A 545 -6.65 25.19 -14.80
CA ARG A 545 -5.51 25.83 -15.45
C ARG A 545 -5.81 27.32 -15.53
N VAL A 546 -5.24 28.06 -14.58
CA VAL A 546 -5.37 29.52 -14.52
C VAL A 546 -4.21 30.14 -15.27
N ARG A 547 -4.52 31.04 -16.19
CA ARG A 547 -3.53 31.89 -16.83
C ARG A 547 -3.70 33.31 -16.32
N ILE A 548 -2.62 33.88 -15.80
CA ILE A 548 -2.52 35.32 -15.54
C ILE A 548 -2.29 35.98 -16.90
N GLY A 549 -3.13 36.96 -17.27
CA GLY A 549 -2.99 37.70 -18.53
C GLY A 549 -1.62 38.39 -18.69
N GLY A 550 -1.35 38.95 -19.87
CA GLY A 550 -0.09 39.65 -20.13
C GLY A 550 -0.15 41.14 -19.79
N TYR A 551 0.94 41.69 -19.25
CA TYR A 551 1.08 43.14 -19.09
C TYR A 551 1.18 43.86 -20.45
N GLY A 552 0.67 45.10 -20.50
CA GLY A 552 0.82 46.00 -21.64
C GLY A 552 2.27 46.47 -21.87
N ASN A 553 2.45 47.40 -22.81
CA ASN A 553 3.75 48.08 -22.93
C ASN A 553 4.08 48.79 -21.63
N LEU A 554 5.35 48.76 -21.22
CA LEU A 554 5.82 49.57 -20.11
C LEU A 554 5.68 51.06 -20.47
N PRO A 555 5.08 51.88 -19.60
CA PRO A 555 5.01 53.31 -19.82
C PRO A 555 6.41 53.91 -19.84
N ALA A 556 6.64 54.92 -20.69
CA ALA A 556 7.88 55.66 -20.68
C ALA A 556 7.96 56.49 -19.38
N VAL A 557 9.02 56.27 -18.59
CA VAL A 557 9.28 57.03 -17.36
C VAL A 557 10.21 58.18 -17.70
N ALA A 558 9.76 59.42 -17.49
CA ALA A 558 10.59 60.60 -17.66
C ALA A 558 11.71 60.64 -16.60
N GLN A 559 12.86 61.24 -16.93
CA GLN A 559 13.97 61.36 -16.00
C GLN A 559 13.54 62.12 -14.73
N GLY A 560 13.58 61.45 -13.57
CA GLY A 560 13.18 62.02 -12.27
C GLY A 560 11.70 61.84 -11.89
N ALA A 561 10.90 61.10 -12.68
CA ALA A 561 9.51 60.80 -12.35
C ALA A 561 9.34 59.45 -11.63
N ASP A 562 8.28 59.34 -10.83
CA ASP A 562 7.89 58.10 -10.15
C ASP A 562 7.33 57.06 -11.15
N TYR A 563 7.59 55.78 -10.86
CA TYR A 563 7.04 54.66 -11.63
C TYR A 563 5.56 54.47 -11.28
N THR A 564 4.67 54.54 -12.29
CA THR A 564 3.24 54.28 -12.10
C THR A 564 2.96 52.78 -11.93
N ALA A 565 2.08 52.41 -11.01
CA ALA A 565 1.65 51.03 -10.82
C ALA A 565 1.02 50.46 -12.10
N LEU A 566 1.49 49.28 -12.52
CA LEU A 566 0.93 48.55 -13.67
C LEU A 566 -0.41 47.94 -13.26
N SER A 567 -1.41 47.99 -14.15
CA SER A 567 -2.66 47.24 -13.97
C SER A 567 -2.39 45.74 -14.10
N SER A 568 -2.69 44.98 -13.04
CA SER A 568 -2.60 43.52 -13.06
C SER A 568 -3.63 42.95 -14.05
N PRO A 569 -3.22 42.03 -14.93
CA PRO A 569 -4.15 41.35 -15.85
C PRO A 569 -5.19 40.52 -15.08
N ALA A 570 -6.39 40.38 -15.65
CA ALA A 570 -7.43 39.52 -15.12
C ALA A 570 -7.08 38.03 -15.30
N ASP A 571 -7.56 37.20 -14.37
CA ASP A 571 -7.34 35.75 -14.38
C ASP A 571 -8.50 35.03 -15.08
N GLU A 572 -8.19 34.24 -16.10
CA GLU A 572 -9.13 33.34 -16.76
C GLU A 572 -8.73 31.89 -16.46
N LYS A 573 -9.72 30.99 -16.40
CA LYS A 573 -9.51 29.59 -16.03
C LYS A 573 -10.10 28.63 -17.05
N ALA A 574 -9.30 27.66 -17.48
CA ALA A 574 -9.76 26.48 -18.21
C ALA A 574 -9.81 25.27 -17.27
N THR A 575 -10.80 24.40 -17.41
CA THR A 575 -10.98 23.26 -16.49
C THR A 575 -11.15 21.95 -17.22
N TYR A 576 -10.51 20.88 -16.73
CA TYR A 576 -10.73 19.52 -17.26
C TYR A 576 -10.55 18.45 -16.19
N ALA A 577 -11.18 17.30 -16.38
CA ALA A 577 -10.99 16.11 -15.54
C ALA A 577 -10.45 14.96 -16.38
N VAL A 578 -9.66 14.11 -15.74
CA VAL A 578 -9.08 12.93 -16.38
C VAL A 578 -10.08 11.77 -16.34
N SER A 579 -10.19 11.01 -17.44
CA SER A 579 -11.09 9.85 -17.53
C SER A 579 -10.32 8.54 -17.81
N LYS A 580 -10.93 7.42 -17.43
CA LYS A 580 -10.37 6.09 -17.65
C LYS A 580 -10.88 5.55 -18.98
N ARG A 581 -9.97 5.06 -19.82
CA ARG A 581 -10.28 4.33 -21.07
C ARG A 581 -9.60 2.96 -21.01
N GLY A 582 -10.27 1.91 -21.47
CA GLY A 582 -9.76 0.55 -21.34
C GLY A 582 -10.79 -0.52 -21.67
N GLY A 583 -10.33 -1.76 -21.75
CA GLY A 583 -11.12 -2.95 -22.10
C GLY A 583 -10.47 -4.22 -21.58
N THR A 584 -11.12 -5.36 -21.76
CA THR A 584 -10.60 -6.67 -21.36
C THR A 584 -10.42 -7.58 -22.55
N GLU A 585 -9.30 -8.29 -22.61
CA GLU A 585 -8.97 -9.30 -23.62
C GLU A 585 -8.66 -10.63 -22.93
N SER A 586 -9.01 -11.77 -23.50
CA SER A 586 -8.84 -13.07 -22.83
C SER A 586 -8.07 -14.08 -23.67
N VAL A 587 -7.09 -14.73 -23.06
CA VAL A 587 -6.38 -15.89 -23.62
C VAL A 587 -7.01 -17.16 -23.05
N THR A 588 -7.61 -17.98 -23.90
CA THR A 588 -8.27 -19.22 -23.47
C THR A 588 -7.30 -20.41 -23.47
N LEU A 589 -7.63 -21.45 -22.71
CA LEU A 589 -6.87 -22.69 -22.66
C LEU A 589 -6.84 -23.40 -24.03
N GLU A 590 -7.91 -23.28 -24.81
CA GLU A 590 -7.96 -23.80 -26.18
C GLU A 590 -6.94 -23.10 -27.08
N ALA A 591 -6.77 -21.78 -26.97
CA ALA A 591 -5.76 -21.04 -27.75
C ALA A 591 -4.33 -21.48 -27.41
N ILE A 592 -4.07 -21.83 -26.14
CA ILE A 592 -2.78 -22.40 -25.69
C ILE A 592 -2.63 -23.85 -26.20
N THR A 593 -3.70 -24.64 -26.12
CA THR A 593 -3.70 -26.08 -26.47
C THR A 593 -3.56 -26.31 -27.97
N ASN A 594 -4.28 -25.51 -28.76
CA ASN A 594 -4.24 -25.52 -30.22
C ASN A 594 -3.00 -24.80 -30.79
N ASP A 595 -2.21 -24.17 -29.92
CA ASP A 595 -1.03 -23.40 -30.29
C ASP A 595 -1.35 -22.32 -31.35
N ASP A 596 -2.38 -21.51 -31.07
CA ASP A 596 -2.83 -20.42 -31.95
C ASP A 596 -1.86 -19.22 -31.92
N VAL A 597 -0.62 -19.48 -32.33
CA VAL A 597 0.54 -18.59 -32.23
C VAL A 597 0.27 -17.23 -32.87
N GLN A 598 -0.44 -17.20 -34.00
CA GLN A 598 -0.78 -15.94 -34.67
C GLN A 598 -1.77 -15.09 -33.88
N ALA A 599 -2.77 -15.71 -33.25
CA ALA A 599 -3.74 -14.99 -32.43
C ALA A 599 -3.04 -14.41 -31.19
N LEU A 600 -2.25 -15.23 -30.49
CA LEU A 600 -1.53 -14.81 -29.29
C LEU A 600 -0.52 -13.68 -29.57
N ARG A 601 0.24 -13.78 -30.66
CA ARG A 601 1.22 -12.74 -31.05
C ARG A 601 0.58 -11.43 -31.48
N ARG A 602 -0.69 -11.44 -31.93
CA ARG A 602 -1.41 -10.23 -32.31
C ARG A 602 -1.94 -9.45 -31.12
N ILE A 603 -2.18 -10.09 -29.97
CA ILE A 603 -2.75 -9.44 -28.77
C ILE A 603 -1.96 -8.17 -28.38
N PRO A 604 -0.62 -8.19 -28.18
CA PRO A 604 0.11 -6.98 -27.81
C PRO A 604 0.06 -5.89 -28.90
N LEU A 605 0.02 -6.29 -30.18
CA LEU A 605 -0.02 -5.37 -31.31
C LEU A 605 -1.37 -4.64 -31.37
N GLU A 606 -2.47 -5.37 -31.34
CA GLU A 606 -3.83 -4.79 -31.42
C GLU A 606 -4.14 -3.93 -30.19
N LEU A 607 -3.72 -4.37 -29.00
CA LEU A 607 -3.87 -3.57 -27.78
C LEU A 607 -3.10 -2.25 -27.85
N ALA A 608 -1.86 -2.27 -28.36
CA ALA A 608 -1.06 -1.06 -28.54
C ALA A 608 -1.67 -0.12 -29.60
N LEU A 609 -2.15 -0.67 -30.72
CA LEU A 609 -2.83 0.08 -31.78
C LEU A 609 -4.11 0.73 -31.28
N ALA A 610 -4.97 -0.03 -30.59
CA ALA A 610 -6.20 0.49 -30.02
C ALA A 610 -5.92 1.62 -29.03
N ALA A 611 -4.92 1.46 -28.14
CA ALA A 611 -4.53 2.51 -27.19
C ALA A 611 -3.98 3.77 -27.90
N GLY A 612 -3.14 3.59 -28.94
CA GLY A 612 -2.59 4.68 -29.74
C GLY A 612 -3.67 5.44 -30.52
N ASN A 613 -4.52 4.74 -31.24
CA ASN A 613 -5.62 5.33 -32.01
C ASN A 613 -6.59 6.09 -31.09
N THR A 614 -6.99 5.49 -29.96
CA THR A 614 -7.91 6.15 -29.01
C THR A 614 -7.33 7.45 -28.44
N LEU A 615 -6.01 7.52 -28.21
CA LEU A 615 -5.36 8.76 -27.77
C LEU A 615 -5.26 9.77 -28.91
N MET A 616 -4.81 9.34 -30.08
CA MET A 616 -4.68 10.19 -31.26
C MET A 616 -6.05 10.82 -31.60
N GLU A 617 -7.10 10.00 -31.74
CA GLU A 617 -8.46 10.46 -32.03
C GLU A 617 -8.97 11.42 -30.96
N PHE A 618 -8.70 11.13 -29.68
CA PHE A 618 -9.08 12.05 -28.60
C PHE A 618 -8.45 13.45 -28.76
N VAL A 619 -7.19 13.55 -29.15
CA VAL A 619 -6.51 14.85 -29.35
C VAL A 619 -7.02 15.54 -30.61
N PHE A 620 -7.08 14.83 -31.74
CA PHE A 620 -7.51 15.43 -33.01
C PHE A 620 -9.00 15.76 -33.05
N ASP A 621 -9.81 15.13 -32.20
CA ASP A 621 -11.23 15.44 -32.07
C ASP A 621 -11.50 16.83 -31.48
N PHE A 622 -10.56 17.43 -30.74
CA PHE A 622 -10.65 18.85 -30.38
C PHE A 622 -10.72 19.73 -31.63
N PHE A 623 -9.98 19.39 -32.69
CA PHE A 623 -9.99 20.16 -33.94
C PHE A 623 -11.15 19.77 -34.87
N ARG A 624 -11.50 18.48 -34.90
CA ARG A 624 -12.57 17.97 -35.75
C ARG A 624 -13.95 18.36 -35.25
N THR A 625 -14.27 18.04 -34.00
CA THR A 625 -15.62 18.19 -33.41
C THR A 625 -15.95 19.63 -33.00
N ASN A 626 -14.93 20.47 -32.86
CA ASN A 626 -15.05 21.86 -32.46
C ASN A 626 -15.80 22.05 -31.12
N PRO A 627 -15.26 21.51 -30.00
CA PRO A 627 -15.94 21.53 -28.71
C PRO A 627 -16.04 22.96 -28.15
N THR A 628 -17.03 23.19 -27.29
CA THR A 628 -17.13 24.41 -26.48
C THR A 628 -15.98 24.50 -25.47
N ILE A 629 -15.33 25.65 -25.40
CA ILE A 629 -14.18 25.91 -24.51
C ILE A 629 -14.61 26.72 -23.28
N TYR A 630 -13.63 27.17 -22.48
CA TYR A 630 -13.83 27.82 -21.18
C TYR A 630 -14.68 29.10 -21.22
N ASP A 631 -14.76 29.77 -22.37
CA ASP A 631 -15.53 31.00 -22.61
C ASP A 631 -16.97 30.74 -23.08
N THR A 632 -17.43 29.48 -23.05
CA THR A 632 -18.75 29.02 -23.51
C THR A 632 -18.98 29.10 -25.02
N VAL A 633 -17.97 29.46 -25.80
CA VAL A 633 -17.99 29.47 -27.27
C VAL A 633 -17.24 28.26 -27.82
N ALA A 634 -17.54 27.82 -29.03
CA ALA A 634 -16.79 26.75 -29.70
C ALA A 634 -15.33 27.17 -29.95
N LEU A 635 -14.40 26.20 -29.94
CA LEU A 635 -12.97 26.45 -30.19
C LEU A 635 -12.75 27.33 -31.43
N PHE A 636 -13.38 26.97 -32.54
CA PHE A 636 -13.42 27.73 -33.79
C PHE A 636 -14.75 28.46 -33.93
N HIS A 637 -14.68 29.79 -33.90
CA HIS A 637 -15.85 30.64 -34.01
C HIS A 637 -15.50 32.00 -34.62
N ALA A 638 -16.50 32.66 -35.22
CA ALA A 638 -16.32 33.98 -35.82
C ALA A 638 -15.87 35.04 -34.80
N SER A 639 -16.38 34.99 -33.55
CA SER A 639 -15.98 35.91 -32.47
C SER A 639 -14.52 35.74 -32.05
N HIS A 640 -13.96 34.54 -32.20
CA HIS A 640 -12.56 34.24 -31.95
C HIS A 640 -11.67 34.65 -33.12
N GLY A 641 -12.24 35.02 -34.27
CA GLY A 641 -11.50 35.40 -35.46
C GLY A 641 -10.63 34.26 -36.01
N ASN A 642 -11.02 33.01 -35.77
CA ASN A 642 -10.24 31.82 -36.09
C ASN A 642 -11.00 30.79 -36.96
N LEU A 643 -12.14 31.18 -37.53
CA LEU A 643 -12.97 30.37 -38.43
C LEU A 643 -13.01 30.97 -39.84
N GLY A 644 -12.78 30.14 -40.85
CA GLY A 644 -12.89 30.45 -42.28
C GLY A 644 -13.77 29.44 -43.02
N THR A 645 -14.00 29.65 -44.31
CA THR A 645 -14.86 28.78 -45.15
C THR A 645 -14.29 28.47 -46.52
N ALA A 646 -13.06 28.91 -46.81
CA ALA A 646 -12.44 28.73 -48.11
C ALA A 646 -11.72 27.38 -48.21
N ALA A 647 -11.78 26.77 -49.39
CA ALA A 647 -11.00 25.57 -49.70
C ALA A 647 -9.49 25.84 -49.57
N LEU A 648 -8.71 24.77 -49.36
CA LEU A 648 -7.27 24.88 -49.18
C LEU A 648 -6.58 25.34 -50.48
N ASP A 649 -5.99 26.54 -50.45
CA ASP A 649 -5.13 27.09 -51.49
C ASP A 649 -4.11 28.07 -50.88
N ALA A 650 -3.25 28.66 -51.71
CA ALA A 650 -2.23 29.60 -51.23
C ALA A 650 -2.82 30.88 -50.59
N THR A 651 -3.95 31.35 -51.11
CA THR A 651 -4.62 32.57 -50.65
C THR A 651 -5.32 32.33 -49.32
N SER A 652 -6.07 31.23 -49.20
CA SER A 652 -6.78 30.85 -47.99
C SER A 652 -5.81 30.49 -46.87
N TYR A 653 -4.71 29.78 -47.17
CA TYR A 653 -3.64 29.53 -46.19
C TYR A 653 -3.01 30.84 -45.68
N ALA A 654 -2.70 31.79 -46.58
CA ALA A 654 -2.17 33.09 -46.18
C ALA A 654 -3.18 33.88 -45.33
N ALA A 655 -4.48 33.77 -45.61
CA ALA A 655 -5.54 34.38 -44.80
C ALA A 655 -5.60 33.77 -43.38
N HIS A 656 -5.51 32.45 -43.25
CA HIS A 656 -5.46 31.76 -41.96
C HIS A 656 -4.23 32.15 -41.14
N ARG A 657 -3.06 32.27 -41.79
CA ARG A 657 -1.87 32.83 -41.15
C ARG A 657 -2.13 34.25 -40.63
N GLN A 658 -2.78 35.11 -41.43
CA GLN A 658 -3.11 36.46 -40.96
C GLN A 658 -4.07 36.45 -39.77
N MET A 659 -5.03 35.52 -39.73
CA MET A 659 -5.93 35.35 -38.58
C MET A 659 -5.13 35.04 -37.32
N MET A 660 -4.17 34.13 -37.37
CA MET A 660 -3.28 33.80 -36.23
C MET A 660 -2.38 34.98 -35.83
N VAL A 661 -1.72 35.63 -36.79
CA VAL A 661 -0.81 36.76 -36.52
C VAL A 661 -1.56 37.97 -35.92
N LYS A 662 -2.83 38.16 -36.29
CA LYS A 662 -3.68 39.26 -35.78
C LYS A 662 -4.22 39.01 -34.38
N GLN A 663 -4.13 37.78 -33.85
CA GLN A 663 -4.57 37.48 -32.49
C GLN A 663 -3.82 38.35 -31.48
N VAL A 664 -4.54 38.82 -30.47
CA VAL A 664 -3.99 39.71 -29.44
C VAL A 664 -3.80 38.98 -28.12
N ARG A 665 -2.70 39.25 -27.43
CA ARG A 665 -2.43 38.75 -26.09
C ARG A 665 -3.43 39.37 -25.11
N ALA A 666 -4.10 38.52 -24.33
CA ALA A 666 -5.05 38.93 -23.30
C ALA A 666 -4.42 39.94 -22.33
N GLY A 667 -5.17 40.98 -21.96
CA GLY A 667 -4.73 42.08 -21.07
C GLY A 667 -3.91 43.19 -21.74
N SER A 668 -3.09 42.87 -22.74
CA SER A 668 -2.15 43.84 -23.36
C SER A 668 -2.60 44.45 -24.68
N GLY A 669 -3.53 43.79 -25.39
CA GLY A 669 -3.95 44.17 -26.74
C GLY A 669 -2.85 44.05 -27.81
N LYS A 670 -1.68 43.49 -27.47
CA LYS A 670 -0.54 43.34 -28.38
C LYS A 670 -0.72 42.14 -29.29
N ARG A 671 -0.36 42.28 -30.57
CA ARG A 671 -0.37 41.16 -31.51
C ARG A 671 0.62 40.08 -31.04
N LEU A 672 0.16 38.84 -31.05
CA LEU A 672 0.96 37.67 -30.69
C LEU A 672 1.98 37.33 -31.77
N GLY A 673 1.65 37.54 -33.04
CA GLY A 673 2.60 37.37 -34.14
C GLY A 673 2.94 35.92 -34.52
N HIS A 674 2.31 34.92 -33.89
CA HIS A 674 2.54 33.51 -34.20
C HIS A 674 2.02 33.14 -35.59
N SER A 675 2.77 32.28 -36.29
CA SER A 675 2.40 31.72 -37.58
C SER A 675 2.04 30.22 -37.44
N PRO A 676 1.25 29.65 -38.36
CA PRO A 676 1.04 28.21 -38.43
C PRO A 676 2.35 27.43 -38.49
N LYS A 677 2.53 26.44 -37.62
CA LYS A 677 3.62 25.47 -37.70
C LYS A 677 3.18 24.17 -38.37
N SER A 678 1.94 23.77 -38.11
CA SER A 678 1.34 22.52 -38.58
C SER A 678 0.06 22.80 -39.36
N LEU A 679 -0.14 22.06 -40.45
CA LEU A 679 -1.36 22.03 -41.25
C LEU A 679 -2.01 20.65 -41.11
N LEU A 680 -3.23 20.61 -40.59
CA LEU A 680 -4.02 19.40 -40.40
C LEU A 680 -5.00 19.25 -41.56
N VAL A 681 -4.93 18.10 -42.22
CA VAL A 681 -5.77 17.82 -43.40
C VAL A 681 -6.32 16.38 -43.37
N PRO A 682 -7.51 16.14 -43.93
CA PRO A 682 -7.99 14.80 -44.25
C PRO A 682 -7.14 14.18 -45.37
N PHE A 683 -7.32 12.88 -45.59
CA PHE A 683 -6.52 12.12 -46.55
C PHE A 683 -6.65 12.67 -47.99
N GLU A 684 -7.84 13.12 -48.35
CA GLU A 684 -8.21 13.63 -49.67
C GLU A 684 -7.48 14.93 -50.03
N LEU A 685 -7.11 15.75 -49.03
CA LEU A 685 -6.38 17.01 -49.23
C LEU A 685 -4.86 16.84 -49.13
N GLN A 686 -4.35 15.62 -48.89
CA GLN A 686 -2.93 15.38 -48.72
C GLN A 686 -2.11 15.88 -49.92
N GLU A 687 -2.48 15.50 -51.14
CA GLU A 687 -1.75 15.90 -52.35
C GLU A 687 -1.76 17.42 -52.53
N THR A 688 -2.94 18.05 -52.36
CA THR A 688 -3.11 19.50 -52.43
C THR A 688 -2.22 20.22 -51.43
N ALA A 689 -2.18 19.74 -50.18
CA ALA A 689 -1.38 20.31 -49.11
C ALA A 689 0.14 20.18 -49.38
N TYR A 690 0.60 19.02 -49.85
CA TYR A 690 2.02 18.82 -50.17
C TYR A 690 2.46 19.69 -51.36
N ASN A 691 1.69 19.69 -52.45
CA ASN A 691 2.03 20.45 -53.65
C ASN A 691 2.01 21.97 -53.41
N LEU A 692 1.23 22.45 -52.43
CA LEU A 692 1.13 23.87 -52.10
C LEU A 692 2.46 24.49 -51.65
N PHE A 693 3.29 23.73 -50.93
CA PHE A 693 4.55 24.23 -50.36
C PHE A 693 5.80 23.86 -51.16
N VAL A 694 5.66 23.01 -52.18
CA VAL A 694 6.74 22.67 -53.11
C VAL A 694 7.00 23.84 -54.07
N ARG A 695 8.27 24.12 -54.36
CA ARG A 695 8.67 25.12 -55.36
C ARG A 695 8.27 24.64 -56.76
N GLY A 696 7.52 25.47 -57.49
CA GLY A 696 7.14 25.23 -58.88
C GLY A 696 8.23 25.61 -59.90
N GLN A 697 7.82 26.11 -61.06
CA GLN A 697 8.73 26.53 -62.15
C GLN A 697 9.42 27.89 -61.91
N ASN A 698 9.12 28.57 -60.81
CA ASN A 698 9.74 29.85 -60.46
C ASN A 698 11.16 29.63 -59.92
N ASN A 699 12.08 30.55 -60.24
CA ASN A 699 13.46 30.51 -59.74
C ASN A 699 13.51 30.65 -58.20
N ASP A 700 12.67 31.53 -57.66
CA ASP A 700 12.55 31.80 -56.23
C ASP A 700 11.25 31.21 -55.65
N LYS A 701 11.27 30.87 -54.36
CA LYS A 701 10.07 30.45 -53.63
C LYS A 701 9.10 31.62 -53.48
N THR A 702 7.80 31.35 -53.60
CA THR A 702 6.77 32.31 -53.20
C THR A 702 6.71 32.41 -51.67
N PHE A 703 6.11 33.49 -51.15
CA PHE A 703 5.96 33.69 -49.71
C PHE A 703 5.32 32.49 -48.99
N VAL A 704 4.28 31.88 -49.57
CA VAL A 704 3.59 30.72 -48.98
C VAL A 704 4.48 29.48 -49.00
N GLN A 705 5.23 29.25 -50.08
CA GLN A 705 6.17 28.13 -50.20
C GLN A 705 7.37 28.25 -49.25
N ASP A 706 7.73 29.47 -48.84
CA ASP A 706 8.81 29.69 -47.88
C ASP A 706 8.39 29.35 -46.43
N LEU A 707 7.10 29.51 -46.10
CA LEU A 707 6.57 29.19 -44.76
C LEU A 707 6.68 27.70 -44.41
N ASN A 708 6.47 26.82 -45.40
CA ASN A 708 6.69 25.37 -45.34
C ASN A 708 6.29 24.69 -44.00
N PRO A 709 5.00 24.71 -43.61
CA PRO A 709 4.51 24.05 -42.40
C PRO A 709 4.60 22.53 -42.51
N ASP A 710 4.53 21.86 -41.35
CA ASP A 710 4.44 20.39 -41.29
C ASP A 710 3.01 19.95 -41.65
N VAL A 711 2.88 19.14 -42.71
CA VAL A 711 1.58 18.63 -43.17
C VAL A 711 1.28 17.33 -42.42
N ILE A 712 0.30 17.39 -41.52
CA ILE A 712 -0.17 16.26 -40.73
C ILE A 712 -1.49 15.78 -41.35
N VAL A 713 -1.45 14.58 -41.91
CA VAL A 713 -2.63 13.92 -42.44
C VAL A 713 -3.34 13.19 -41.30
N VAL A 714 -4.65 13.42 -41.15
CA VAL A 714 -5.47 12.79 -40.12
C VAL A 714 -6.47 11.84 -40.79
N PRO A 715 -6.14 10.52 -40.89
CA PRO A 715 -6.83 9.62 -41.82
C PRO A 715 -8.32 9.36 -41.50
N TYR A 716 -8.74 9.55 -40.26
CA TYR A 716 -10.10 9.25 -39.83
C TYR A 716 -11.05 10.45 -39.96
N TRP A 717 -10.57 11.61 -40.43
CA TRP A 717 -11.42 12.75 -40.74
C TRP A 717 -12.24 12.45 -41.99
N THR A 718 -13.56 12.34 -41.82
CA THR A 718 -14.48 11.94 -42.89
C THR A 718 -14.91 13.10 -43.79
N ASP A 719 -14.74 14.35 -43.33
CA ASP A 719 -14.97 15.52 -44.17
C ASP A 719 -13.73 15.76 -45.03
N ALA A 720 -13.90 15.62 -46.34
CA ALA A 720 -12.82 15.68 -47.31
C ALA A 720 -12.33 17.11 -47.61
N ASN A 721 -13.03 18.15 -47.12
CA ASN A 721 -12.74 19.54 -47.50
C ASN A 721 -12.28 20.41 -46.31
N ASP A 722 -12.66 20.05 -45.08
CA ASP A 722 -12.26 20.78 -43.88
C ASP A 722 -10.75 20.67 -43.61
N TRP A 723 -10.14 21.78 -43.19
CA TRP A 723 -8.72 21.81 -42.84
C TRP A 723 -8.45 22.77 -41.67
N CYS A 724 -7.40 22.50 -40.90
CA CYS A 724 -7.02 23.32 -39.75
C CYS A 724 -5.54 23.70 -39.79
N THR A 725 -5.19 24.84 -39.22
CA THR A 725 -3.78 25.18 -38.93
C THR A 725 -3.57 25.32 -37.43
N VAL A 726 -2.38 24.94 -36.97
CA VAL A 726 -2.01 24.96 -35.55
C VAL A 726 -0.62 25.57 -35.40
N ALA A 727 -0.43 26.39 -34.36
CA ALA A 727 0.84 26.97 -33.97
C ALA A 727 1.77 25.91 -33.36
N ASP A 728 3.02 26.28 -33.09
CA ASP A 728 3.91 25.43 -32.30
C ASP A 728 3.36 25.31 -30.86
N PRO A 729 3.12 24.09 -30.35
CA PRO A 729 2.62 23.90 -28.98
C PRO A 729 3.53 24.50 -27.90
N ASN A 730 4.82 24.65 -28.18
CA ASN A 730 5.79 25.24 -27.24
C ASN A 730 5.70 26.78 -27.19
N GLU A 731 5.23 27.43 -28.26
CA GLU A 731 5.02 28.88 -28.27
C GLU A 731 3.63 29.23 -27.71
N LEU A 732 2.60 28.56 -28.22
CA LEU A 732 1.23 28.75 -27.81
C LEU A 732 0.46 27.44 -27.95
N PRO A 733 0.19 26.71 -26.84
CA PRO A 733 -0.48 25.43 -26.90
C PRO A 733 -1.94 25.60 -27.28
N ALA A 734 -2.38 24.91 -28.34
CA ALA A 734 -3.79 24.85 -28.71
C ALA A 734 -4.59 23.89 -27.82
N VAL A 735 -3.95 22.80 -27.38
CA VAL A 735 -4.55 21.74 -26.55
C VAL A 735 -3.52 21.28 -25.51
N GLU A 736 -3.98 21.05 -24.28
CA GLU A 736 -3.21 20.42 -23.22
C GLU A 736 -3.81 19.06 -22.87
N ILE A 737 -2.96 18.03 -22.79
CA ILE A 737 -3.31 16.66 -22.41
C ILE A 737 -2.69 16.32 -21.06
N GLY A 738 -3.53 15.96 -20.10
CA GLY A 738 -3.13 15.56 -18.76
C GLY A 738 -3.17 14.05 -18.56
N PHE A 739 -2.05 13.46 -18.13
CA PHE A 739 -1.95 12.03 -17.79
C PHE A 739 -1.89 11.82 -16.29
N LEU A 740 -2.69 10.87 -15.77
CA LEU A 740 -2.72 10.61 -14.33
C LEU A 740 -1.37 10.08 -13.83
N GLY A 741 -0.80 10.71 -12.81
CA GLY A 741 0.50 10.38 -12.24
C GLY A 741 1.67 10.53 -13.22
N GLY A 742 1.48 11.26 -14.33
CA GLY A 742 2.48 11.38 -15.39
C GLY A 742 2.71 10.10 -16.19
N ARG A 743 1.81 9.11 -16.09
CA ARG A 743 1.91 7.85 -16.83
C ARG A 743 1.29 8.01 -18.23
N GLU A 744 2.14 8.25 -19.21
CA GLU A 744 1.73 8.37 -20.62
C GLU A 744 1.53 7.01 -21.31
N ASP A 745 2.10 5.94 -20.76
CA ASP A 745 1.99 4.60 -21.32
C ASP A 745 0.72 3.87 -20.82
N PRO A 746 0.06 3.07 -21.69
CA PRO A 746 -1.03 2.22 -21.27
C PRO A 746 -0.54 1.11 -20.32
N GLU A 747 -1.39 0.80 -19.33
CA GLU A 747 -1.14 -0.23 -18.33
C GLU A 747 -1.97 -1.48 -18.63
N LEU A 748 -1.40 -2.65 -18.36
CA LEU A 748 -2.10 -3.93 -18.48
C LEU A 748 -2.10 -4.64 -17.13
N PHE A 749 -3.28 -5.12 -16.73
CA PHE A 749 -3.51 -5.82 -15.48
C PHE A 749 -3.98 -7.24 -15.78
N VAL A 750 -3.53 -8.19 -14.98
CA VAL A 750 -4.03 -9.57 -15.03
C VAL A 750 -5.20 -9.70 -14.06
N GLN A 751 -6.23 -10.44 -14.44
CA GLN A 751 -7.27 -10.85 -13.50
C GLN A 751 -6.71 -11.95 -12.58
N ASP A 752 -6.38 -11.58 -11.34
CA ASP A 752 -5.63 -12.37 -10.36
C ASP A 752 -6.49 -12.92 -9.21
N LEU A 753 -7.80 -12.63 -9.19
CA LEU A 753 -8.69 -13.14 -8.14
C LEU A 753 -9.13 -14.59 -8.43
N PRO A 754 -8.88 -15.55 -7.51
CA PRO A 754 -9.18 -16.97 -7.74
C PRO A 754 -10.65 -17.29 -8.09
N ASN A 755 -11.58 -16.46 -7.59
CA ASN A 755 -13.03 -16.72 -7.64
C ASN A 755 -13.75 -15.95 -8.75
N VAL A 756 -13.06 -15.09 -9.53
CA VAL A 756 -13.70 -14.26 -10.55
C VAL A 756 -12.94 -14.41 -11.86
N GLY A 757 -13.58 -15.03 -12.85
CA GLY A 757 -13.03 -15.14 -14.22
C GLY A 757 -11.72 -15.93 -14.30
N SER A 758 -11.51 -16.88 -13.39
CA SER A 758 -10.28 -17.69 -13.34
C SER A 758 -10.33 -18.88 -14.28
N MET A 759 -9.15 -19.45 -14.56
CA MET A 759 -8.97 -20.74 -15.24
C MET A 759 -9.89 -21.83 -14.69
N PHE A 760 -10.20 -21.79 -13.38
CA PHE A 760 -11.10 -22.75 -12.75
C PHE A 760 -12.57 -22.65 -13.23
N SER A 761 -13.02 -21.45 -13.58
CA SER A 761 -14.43 -21.17 -13.86
C SER A 761 -14.77 -21.09 -15.35
N ASN A 762 -13.80 -20.69 -16.18
CA ASN A 762 -14.03 -20.35 -17.58
C ASN A 762 -12.82 -20.68 -18.48
N ASP A 763 -11.82 -21.44 -17.99
CA ASP A 763 -10.62 -21.85 -18.73
C ASP A 763 -9.94 -20.71 -19.52
N LYS A 764 -9.90 -19.50 -18.93
CA LYS A 764 -9.37 -18.30 -19.58
C LYS A 764 -8.55 -17.41 -18.64
N LEU A 765 -7.54 -16.78 -19.22
CA LEU A 765 -6.71 -15.73 -18.63
C LEU A 765 -7.16 -14.37 -19.17
N THR A 766 -7.74 -13.53 -18.32
CA THR A 766 -8.22 -12.21 -18.73
C THR A 766 -7.20 -11.12 -18.39
N TYR A 767 -6.90 -10.28 -19.37
CA TYR A 767 -6.11 -9.07 -19.24
C TYR A 767 -7.01 -7.84 -19.35
N LYS A 768 -6.74 -6.82 -18.54
CA LYS A 768 -7.41 -5.52 -18.59
C LYS A 768 -6.41 -4.46 -18.99
N ILE A 769 -6.62 -3.82 -20.14
CA ILE A 769 -5.88 -2.61 -20.53
C ILE A 769 -6.52 -1.38 -19.90
N ARG A 770 -5.71 -0.43 -19.47
CA ARG A 770 -6.14 0.84 -18.88
C ARG A 770 -5.21 1.97 -19.31
N HIS A 771 -5.79 3.04 -19.78
CA HIS A 771 -5.10 4.28 -20.11
C HIS A 771 -5.91 5.46 -19.56
N ILE A 772 -5.27 6.35 -18.81
CA ILE A 772 -5.95 7.36 -18.00
C ILE A 772 -5.43 8.75 -18.37
N TYR A 773 -6.25 9.49 -19.13
CA TYR A 773 -5.90 10.82 -19.62
C TYR A 773 -7.14 11.70 -19.83
N GLY A 774 -6.94 13.00 -19.72
CA GLY A 774 -7.92 14.03 -20.03
C GLY A 774 -7.26 15.16 -20.80
N GLY A 775 -8.03 16.15 -21.23
CA GLY A 775 -7.48 17.29 -21.93
C GLY A 775 -8.49 18.41 -22.06
N ALA A 776 -7.98 19.60 -22.32
CA ALA A 776 -8.78 20.76 -22.66
C ALA A 776 -7.98 21.74 -23.52
N VAL A 777 -8.71 22.67 -24.11
CA VAL A 777 -8.14 23.87 -24.72
C VAL A 777 -7.74 24.81 -23.56
N PRO A 778 -6.45 25.16 -23.42
CA PRO A 778 -6.02 26.10 -22.39
C PRO A 778 -6.58 27.50 -22.68
N VAL A 779 -6.50 28.39 -21.69
CA VAL A 779 -6.82 29.80 -21.88
C VAL A 779 -5.97 30.37 -23.02
N ASP A 780 -6.58 31.15 -23.91
CA ASP A 780 -5.98 31.63 -25.17
C ASP A 780 -5.65 30.53 -26.21
N GLY A 781 -5.94 29.25 -25.96
CA GLY A 781 -5.63 28.15 -26.89
C GLY A 781 -6.33 28.28 -28.24
N PHE A 782 -7.50 28.93 -28.29
CA PHE A 782 -8.20 29.26 -29.54
C PHE A 782 -7.39 30.16 -30.48
N LYS A 783 -6.43 30.93 -29.95
CA LYS A 783 -5.55 31.83 -30.73
C LYS A 783 -4.44 31.05 -31.45
N ALA A 784 -4.16 29.82 -31.00
CA ALA A 784 -3.13 28.96 -31.55
C ALA A 784 -3.60 28.15 -32.76
N ALA A 785 -4.90 28.14 -33.08
CA ALA A 785 -5.42 27.33 -34.17
C ALA A 785 -6.47 28.10 -34.98
N THR A 786 -6.59 27.75 -36.26
CA THR A 786 -7.72 28.19 -37.11
C THR A 786 -8.28 27.01 -37.90
N LYS A 787 -9.57 27.08 -38.26
CA LYS A 787 -10.27 26.04 -39.03
C LYS A 787 -11.00 26.64 -40.22
N ALA A 788 -10.97 25.96 -41.35
CA ALA A 788 -11.83 26.23 -42.49
C ALA A 788 -12.91 25.15 -42.54
N VAL A 789 -14.17 25.58 -42.54
CA VAL A 789 -15.33 24.71 -42.74
C VAL A 789 -15.84 24.93 -44.16
N VAL A 790 -15.62 23.96 -45.05
CA VAL A 790 -15.84 24.12 -46.49
C VAL A 790 -17.13 23.40 -46.88
N ALA A 791 -18.09 24.17 -47.40
CA ALA A 791 -19.44 23.71 -47.72
C ALA A 791 -19.54 22.82 -48.96
#